data_AF-A0A6P0MGF3-F1
#
_entry.id   AF-A0A6P0MGF3-F1
#
_cell.length_a   1.000
_cell.length_b   1.000
_cell.length_c   1.000
_cell.angle_alpha   90.00
_cell.angle_beta   90.00
_cell.angle_gamma   90.00
#
_symmetry.space_group_name_H-M   'P 1'
#
loop_
_entity.id
_entity.type
_entity.pdbx_description
1 polymer ?
#
loop_
_entity_poly.entity_id
_entity_poly.type
_entity_poly.pdbx_seq_one_letter_code
_entity_poly.pdbx_strand_id
1 'polypeptide(L)'
;MGKLVILKLDGDFLQRGFWVSVEIGSEGKLPEVEMTGYLPPAPELAAHLQHHWHDTYRSLGAPYRLEPRKITIVGSINECKESARELEELFRTWLDSQYFRPLYQRLLAKLNRDEKIRVLIRTKDQKLQKLPWHLWELFELYPQAEFALSSTRFICQSPTKVNAKTKVRILAILGHSQGINIAQDRQLLEKLPHAEIVFLVEPQQHQINDQLWEQSWDIIFFAGHSETEGEKGRIYLNQTDSLTLDELAFAFKKAVQKGLQLAIFNSCDGLGLAKQLGDLQIPQMIVMRELIPDKIAHEFLKYFLTAFASGKSCYLAAREARERLQGWEHKFPCASWLPVIYQNLAQEPLKWPEELLPWWKRLQTIKLKKLLLTSIAVTSLVIGARSLGFLQLAELKTFDQLMQLRPEEGVDDRLLLVGVTQKDIKNLRHEYPLQDKTLLQLLQKLDQHQPRAIGLDIYRDHPEGKGHEDLVNYLKENDHVVPVCVYPFDEHNDGIAPPPGLPAQQPGFAEVLIDPDGTTRRHLLAMEAPAASDCKTNYSLSLQLARHYLQAENISLECISESYWQFGSVPLKQLPAHRWYYHRQLRIPGLQIMLNYRSNKYPQQVAEQVTLNDIFTDRVKADFIKDKIILIGMTDPTIKDDFTTPYNQEIRGLQLHAQMVSQLLSAVEDQRPLLWFLPFWSDILWLWFFSLVGGIISYRFQSPFPLGLAAGVSIISNGGFCWICLLTTGCLLPLVPSIVTLVTTGGILAVCKSTNHYLGFAE
;
A
#
# COMPACT_ATOMS: atom_id res chain seq x y z
N MET A 1 19.21 11.97 9.80
CA MET A 1 20.24 12.98 9.46
C MET A 1 21.56 12.42 9.97
N GLY A 2 22.68 12.64 9.27
CA GLY A 2 23.98 12.17 9.75
C GLY A 2 24.53 13.05 10.87
N LYS A 3 25.54 12.54 11.56
CA LYS A 3 26.30 13.25 12.59
C LYS A 3 27.64 13.69 12.02
N LEU A 4 28.04 14.92 12.29
CA LEU A 4 29.30 15.51 11.85
C LEU A 4 30.21 15.68 13.06
N VAL A 5 31.41 15.14 12.96
CA VAL A 5 32.50 15.30 13.93
C VAL A 5 33.64 16.01 13.22
N ILE A 6 34.11 17.13 13.74
CA ILE A 6 35.24 17.88 13.19
C ILE A 6 36.38 17.82 14.21
N LEU A 7 37.52 17.26 13.81
CA LEU A 7 38.76 17.28 14.57
C LEU A 7 39.71 18.30 13.95
N LYS A 8 39.96 19.40 14.68
CA LYS A 8 40.96 20.40 14.32
C LYS A 8 42.25 20.10 15.08
N LEU A 9 43.33 19.81 14.34
CA LEU A 9 44.65 19.56 14.90
C LEU A 9 45.61 20.68 14.48
N ASP A 10 46.15 21.40 15.47
CA ASP A 10 47.13 22.47 15.26
C ASP A 10 48.38 22.22 16.12
N GLY A 11 49.55 22.26 15.48
CA GLY A 11 50.83 21.92 16.11
C GLY A 11 51.77 21.13 15.19
N ASP A 12 52.69 20.39 15.80
CA ASP A 12 53.73 19.62 15.10
C ASP A 12 54.15 18.36 15.89
N PHE A 13 54.72 17.39 15.17
CA PHE A 13 55.17 16.12 15.77
C PHE A 13 56.43 16.22 16.63
N LEU A 14 57.23 17.29 16.50
CA LEU A 14 58.60 17.32 17.03
C LEU A 14 58.66 17.91 18.44
N GLN A 15 58.09 19.10 18.64
CA GLN A 15 58.25 19.86 19.88
C GLN A 15 56.93 20.16 20.57
N ARG A 16 55.89 20.54 19.82
CA ARG A 16 54.68 21.12 20.42
C ARG A 16 53.56 20.11 20.64
N GLY A 17 53.58 18.96 19.97
CA GLY A 17 52.41 18.09 19.89
C GLY A 17 51.28 18.79 19.14
N PHE A 18 50.06 18.25 19.22
CA PHE A 18 48.89 18.82 18.57
C PHE A 18 47.80 19.17 19.57
N TRP A 19 47.37 20.43 19.54
CA TRP A 19 46.13 20.85 20.19
C TRP A 19 44.95 20.38 19.36
N VAL A 20 44.04 19.64 19.99
CA VAL A 20 42.87 19.06 19.34
C VAL A 20 41.62 19.80 19.80
N SER A 21 40.87 20.39 18.87
CA SER A 21 39.50 20.85 19.08
C SER A 21 38.54 19.92 18.36
N VAL A 22 37.54 19.43 19.08
CA VAL A 22 36.51 18.51 18.59
C VAL A 22 35.17 19.23 18.62
N GLU A 23 34.54 19.35 17.46
CA GLU A 23 33.17 19.84 17.32
C GLU A 23 32.26 18.68 16.92
N ILE A 24 31.14 18.51 17.61
CA ILE A 24 30.13 17.48 17.30
C ILE A 24 28.80 18.17 17.07
N GLY A 25 28.13 17.85 15.96
CA GLY A 25 26.79 18.36 15.70
C GLY A 25 26.06 17.58 14.61
N SER A 26 24.77 17.85 14.48
CA SER A 26 23.98 17.36 13.36
C SER A 26 24.42 18.03 12.04
N GLU A 27 24.41 17.27 10.93
CA GLU A 27 24.76 17.82 9.62
C GLU A 27 23.94 19.08 9.27
N GLY A 28 24.62 20.14 8.84
CA GLY A 28 24.00 21.40 8.44
C GLY A 28 23.54 22.32 9.58
N LYS A 29 23.75 21.92 10.85
CA LYS A 29 23.46 22.74 12.04
C LYS A 29 24.75 23.22 12.72
N LEU A 30 24.60 24.16 13.65
CA LEU A 30 25.68 24.58 14.55
C LEU A 30 26.15 23.39 15.41
N PRO A 31 27.43 23.34 15.79
CA PRO A 31 27.94 22.29 16.66
C PRO A 31 27.21 22.33 18.02
N GLU A 32 26.77 21.17 18.47
CA GLU A 32 26.07 20.97 19.74
C GLU A 32 27.06 20.87 20.91
N VAL A 33 28.28 20.41 20.63
CA VAL A 33 29.35 20.22 21.61
C VAL A 33 30.68 20.66 21.02
N GLU A 34 31.43 21.46 21.76
CA GLU A 34 32.84 21.76 21.48
C GLU A 34 33.68 21.32 22.68
N MET A 35 34.78 20.61 22.41
CA MET A 35 35.72 20.12 23.42
C MET A 35 37.15 20.28 22.95
N THR A 36 38.08 20.47 23.88
CA THR A 36 39.50 20.55 23.58
C THR A 36 40.27 19.43 24.27
N GLY A 37 41.40 19.05 23.67
CA GLY A 37 42.33 18.06 24.18
C GLY A 37 43.70 18.25 23.55
N TYR A 38 44.60 17.31 23.83
CA TYR A 38 45.99 17.42 23.43
C TYR A 38 46.56 16.05 23.06
N LEU A 39 47.28 16.00 21.95
CA LEU A 39 48.09 14.87 21.52
C LEU A 39 49.58 15.22 21.71
N PRO A 40 50.36 14.37 22.40
CA PRO A 40 51.76 14.67 22.68
C PRO A 40 52.62 14.66 21.40
N PRO A 41 53.82 15.29 21.42
CA PRO A 41 54.81 15.14 20.36
C PRO A 41 55.16 13.66 20.16
N ALA A 42 55.29 13.24 18.90
CA ALA A 42 55.61 11.86 18.51
C ALA A 42 56.61 11.87 17.35
N PRO A 43 57.88 12.25 17.61
CA PRO A 43 58.90 12.34 16.56
C PRO A 43 59.20 10.97 15.93
N GLU A 44 59.13 9.88 16.72
CA GLU A 44 59.31 8.51 16.25
C GLU A 44 58.22 8.11 15.22
N LEU A 45 56.95 8.42 15.50
CA LEU A 45 55.84 8.20 14.57
C LEU A 45 56.05 8.97 13.26
N ALA A 46 56.49 10.23 13.35
CA ALA A 46 56.72 11.05 12.16
C ALA A 46 57.91 10.55 11.31
N ALA A 47 58.98 10.09 11.96
CA ALA A 47 60.14 9.49 11.30
C ALA A 47 59.76 8.18 10.62
N HIS A 48 59.05 7.29 11.33
CA HIS A 48 58.62 6.00 10.81
C HIS A 48 57.60 6.15 9.67
N LEU A 49 56.67 7.10 9.77
CA LEU A 49 55.73 7.42 8.69
C LEU A 49 56.48 7.83 7.42
N GLN A 50 57.53 8.66 7.55
CA GLN A 50 58.34 9.08 6.41
C GLN A 50 59.12 7.90 5.83
N HIS A 51 59.74 7.07 6.68
CA HIS A 51 60.47 5.87 6.27
C HIS A 51 59.56 4.86 5.54
N HIS A 52 58.38 4.58 6.10
CA HIS A 52 57.40 3.66 5.52
C HIS A 52 57.01 4.09 4.10
N TRP A 53 56.56 5.34 3.91
CA TRP A 53 56.10 5.79 2.60
C TRP A 53 57.25 6.00 1.61
N HIS A 54 58.39 6.57 2.04
CA HIS A 54 59.48 6.95 1.14
C HIS A 54 60.40 5.77 0.80
N ASP A 55 60.88 5.05 1.80
CA ASP A 55 61.94 4.04 1.62
C ASP A 55 61.35 2.66 1.34
N THR A 56 60.23 2.33 2.00
CA THR A 56 59.67 0.98 1.96
C THR A 56 58.57 0.82 0.92
N TYR A 57 57.55 1.68 0.92
CA TYR A 57 56.39 1.53 0.04
C TYR A 57 56.69 1.89 -1.43
N ARG A 58 57.39 3.01 -1.67
CA ARG A 58 57.76 3.45 -3.03
C ARG A 58 58.75 2.51 -3.73
N SER A 59 59.47 1.68 -2.99
CA SER A 59 60.46 0.74 -3.54
C SER A 59 59.86 -0.60 -4.03
N LEU A 60 58.54 -0.82 -3.86
CA LEU A 60 57.83 -2.07 -4.18
C LEU A 60 57.56 -2.35 -5.68
N GLY A 61 58.02 -1.50 -6.59
CA GLY A 61 58.13 -1.84 -8.02
C GLY A 61 56.84 -2.28 -8.73
N ALA A 62 55.71 -1.61 -8.50
CA ALA A 62 54.48 -1.84 -9.27
C ALA A 62 54.37 -0.89 -10.49
N PRO A 63 53.59 -1.22 -11.54
CA PRO A 63 53.23 -0.23 -12.56
C PRO A 63 52.32 0.83 -11.92
N TYR A 64 52.96 1.94 -11.53
CA TYR A 64 52.30 3.11 -10.97
C TYR A 64 51.84 4.05 -12.08
N ARG A 65 50.80 4.84 -11.82
CA ARG A 65 50.36 5.95 -12.69
C ARG A 65 51.31 7.17 -12.60
N LEU A 66 52.61 6.96 -12.77
CA LEU A 66 53.69 7.96 -12.81
C LEU A 66 54.42 7.96 -14.16
N GLU A 67 55.03 9.08 -14.55
CA GLU A 67 55.95 9.10 -15.70
C GLU A 67 57.20 8.21 -15.43
N PRO A 68 57.77 7.56 -16.45
CA PRO A 68 58.90 6.64 -16.27
C PRO A 68 60.21 7.40 -15.99
N ARG A 69 60.45 7.80 -14.74
CA ARG A 69 61.81 8.06 -14.23
C ARG A 69 62.28 6.86 -13.42
N LYS A 70 63.53 6.42 -13.67
CA LYS A 70 64.17 5.21 -13.14
C LYS A 70 64.08 5.13 -11.62
N ILE A 71 63.11 4.37 -11.10
CA ILE A 71 63.12 3.88 -9.73
C ILE A 71 63.96 2.61 -9.71
N THR A 72 65.05 2.61 -8.94
CA THR A 72 65.88 1.41 -8.73
C THR A 72 65.10 0.46 -7.81
N ILE A 73 64.75 -0.72 -8.33
CA ILE A 73 63.85 -1.71 -7.70
C ILE A 73 64.65 -2.63 -6.79
N VAL A 74 64.34 -2.67 -5.48
CA VAL A 74 64.94 -3.64 -4.51
C VAL A 74 63.97 -4.08 -3.39
N GLY A 75 62.81 -3.43 -3.17
CA GLY A 75 62.03 -3.61 -1.94
C GLY A 75 61.28 -4.94 -1.80
N SER A 76 61.25 -5.50 -0.58
CA SER A 76 60.50 -6.71 -0.22
C SER A 76 59.08 -6.41 0.26
N ILE A 77 58.08 -7.17 -0.22
CA ILE A 77 56.68 -7.05 0.22
C ILE A 77 56.54 -7.33 1.73
N ASN A 78 57.35 -8.23 2.29
CA ASN A 78 57.26 -8.58 3.71
C ASN A 78 57.79 -7.44 4.60
N GLU A 79 58.88 -6.79 4.21
CA GLU A 79 59.42 -5.61 4.89
C GLU A 79 58.39 -4.47 4.92
N CYS A 80 57.66 -4.26 3.81
CA CYS A 80 56.58 -3.28 3.79
C CYS A 80 55.42 -3.63 4.73
N LYS A 81 55.08 -4.91 4.88
CA LYS A 81 54.02 -5.35 5.80
C LYS A 81 54.46 -5.21 7.26
N GLU A 82 55.71 -5.47 7.58
CA GLU A 82 56.28 -5.27 8.91
C GLU A 82 56.32 -3.78 9.27
N SER A 83 56.89 -2.96 8.39
CA SER A 83 56.90 -1.50 8.54
C SER A 83 55.49 -0.92 8.70
N ALA A 84 54.50 -1.43 7.96
CA ALA A 84 53.10 -1.04 8.09
C ALA A 84 52.51 -1.39 9.48
N ARG A 85 52.80 -2.59 10.01
CA ARG A 85 52.33 -3.01 11.34
C ARG A 85 52.93 -2.15 12.45
N GLU A 86 54.22 -1.86 12.36
CA GLU A 86 54.90 -0.95 13.31
C GLU A 86 54.30 0.45 13.25
N LEU A 87 53.99 0.95 12.04
CA LEU A 87 53.34 2.25 11.88
C LEU A 87 51.93 2.27 12.48
N GLU A 88 51.16 1.18 12.30
CA GLU A 88 49.85 1.02 12.92
C GLU A 88 49.93 1.03 14.45
N GLU A 89 50.88 0.29 15.03
CA GLU A 89 51.09 0.21 16.48
C GLU A 89 51.50 1.56 17.07
N LEU A 90 52.45 2.25 16.44
CA LEU A 90 52.86 3.60 16.85
C LEU A 90 51.70 4.60 16.75
N PHE A 91 50.89 4.50 15.70
CA PHE A 91 49.74 5.36 15.50
C PHE A 91 48.64 5.12 16.55
N ARG A 92 48.31 3.85 16.83
CA ARG A 92 47.33 3.47 17.87
C ARG A 92 47.82 3.91 19.25
N THR A 93 49.10 3.69 19.56
CA THR A 93 49.71 4.10 20.84
C THR A 93 49.66 5.62 21.04
N TRP A 94 49.93 6.38 19.98
CA TRP A 94 49.86 7.84 20.03
C TRP A 94 48.43 8.36 20.28
N LEU A 95 47.43 7.74 19.64
CA LEU A 95 46.02 8.06 19.89
C LEU A 95 45.53 7.60 21.27
N ASP A 96 46.12 6.57 21.88
CA ASP A 96 45.78 6.14 23.24
C ASP A 96 46.61 6.87 24.34
N SER A 97 47.26 7.99 23.98
CA SER A 97 47.98 8.80 24.96
C SER A 97 47.09 9.29 26.11
N GLN A 98 47.66 9.38 27.31
CA GLN A 98 46.96 9.82 28.52
C GLN A 98 46.29 11.21 28.38
N TYR A 99 46.83 12.07 27.51
CA TYR A 99 46.32 13.42 27.27
C TYR A 99 45.13 13.45 26.31
N PHE A 100 45.02 12.49 25.40
CA PHE A 100 43.92 12.41 24.42
C PHE A 100 42.79 11.49 24.88
N ARG A 101 43.08 10.48 25.71
CA ARG A 101 42.11 9.50 26.19
C ARG A 101 40.82 10.11 26.80
N PRO A 102 40.87 11.16 27.64
CA PRO A 102 39.64 11.77 28.18
C PRO A 102 38.76 12.41 27.10
N LEU A 103 39.38 13.03 26.09
CA LEU A 103 38.68 13.62 24.94
C LEU A 103 38.03 12.51 24.09
N TYR A 104 38.75 11.43 23.84
CA TYR A 104 38.25 10.27 23.11
C TYR A 104 37.06 9.60 23.81
N GLN A 105 37.12 9.37 25.13
CA GLN A 105 35.99 8.79 25.88
C GLN A 105 34.72 9.66 25.81
N ARG A 106 34.88 10.99 25.89
CA ARG A 106 33.75 11.92 25.75
C ARG A 106 33.19 11.93 24.33
N LEU A 107 34.05 11.83 23.32
CA LEU A 107 33.63 11.66 21.92
C LEU A 107 32.76 10.41 21.78
N LEU A 108 33.22 9.25 22.26
CA LEU A 108 32.48 7.98 22.20
C LEU A 108 31.10 8.08 22.88
N ALA A 109 31.04 8.69 24.07
CA ALA A 109 29.80 8.85 24.82
C ALA A 109 28.73 9.71 24.10
N LYS A 110 29.14 10.53 23.14
CA LYS A 110 28.24 11.39 22.35
C LYS A 110 27.83 10.79 21.01
N LEU A 111 28.42 9.68 20.59
CA LEU A 111 28.16 9.05 19.29
C LEU A 111 27.33 7.77 19.47
N ASN A 112 26.45 7.49 18.50
CA ASN A 112 25.64 6.28 18.46
C ASN A 112 26.10 5.35 17.33
N ARG A 113 26.13 4.03 17.58
CA ARG A 113 26.69 3.03 16.64
C ARG A 113 25.87 2.88 15.36
N ASP A 114 24.57 3.16 15.42
CA ASP A 114 23.65 3.02 14.28
C ASP A 114 23.52 4.29 13.42
N GLU A 115 24.16 5.38 13.82
CA GLU A 115 24.11 6.66 13.10
C GLU A 115 25.21 6.76 12.03
N LYS A 116 24.90 7.42 10.91
CA LYS A 116 25.91 7.76 9.89
C LYS A 116 26.78 8.88 10.42
N ILE A 117 28.07 8.63 10.61
CA ILE A 117 29.01 9.58 11.21
C ILE A 117 30.05 9.99 10.16
N ARG A 118 30.25 11.29 9.97
CA ARG A 118 31.35 11.84 9.18
C ARG A 118 32.38 12.45 10.10
N VAL A 119 33.63 12.02 9.97
CA VAL A 119 34.75 12.51 10.79
C VAL A 119 35.68 13.35 9.91
N LEU A 120 35.64 14.67 10.05
CA LEU A 120 36.48 15.58 9.29
C LEU A 120 37.76 15.90 10.06
N ILE A 121 38.90 15.62 9.46
CA ILE A 121 40.23 15.86 10.03
C ILE A 121 40.82 17.10 9.38
N ARG A 122 41.02 18.14 10.19
CA ARG A 122 41.48 19.47 9.75
C ARG A 122 42.86 19.72 10.30
N THR A 123 43.83 19.82 9.39
CA THR A 123 45.22 20.11 9.73
C THR A 123 45.96 20.75 8.55
N LYS A 124 46.95 21.58 8.86
CA LYS A 124 47.91 22.11 7.88
C LYS A 124 49.11 21.20 7.67
N ASP A 125 49.35 20.28 8.60
CA ASP A 125 50.53 19.42 8.56
C ASP A 125 50.33 18.27 7.56
N GLN A 126 51.27 18.14 6.62
CA GLN A 126 51.20 17.13 5.56
C GLN A 126 51.43 15.71 6.09
N LYS A 127 52.22 15.56 7.16
CA LYS A 127 52.50 14.24 7.74
C LYS A 127 51.23 13.69 8.40
N LEU A 128 50.46 14.52 9.11
CA LEU A 128 49.15 14.13 9.66
C LEU A 128 48.16 13.70 8.57
N GLN A 129 48.16 14.34 7.40
CA GLN A 129 47.28 13.95 6.28
C GLN A 129 47.65 12.57 5.70
N LYS A 130 48.91 12.15 5.86
CA LYS A 130 49.40 10.84 5.42
C LYS A 130 49.19 9.71 6.46
N LEU A 131 48.67 10.01 7.65
CA LEU A 131 48.36 8.97 8.62
C LEU A 131 47.16 8.10 8.18
N PRO A 132 47.18 6.79 8.48
CA PRO A 132 46.08 5.87 8.19
C PRO A 132 44.93 6.01 9.20
N TRP A 133 44.23 7.14 9.16
CA TRP A 133 43.15 7.47 10.10
C TRP A 133 42.02 6.44 10.17
N HIS A 134 41.80 5.64 9.12
CA HIS A 134 40.83 4.55 9.15
C HIS A 134 41.17 3.42 10.12
N LEU A 135 42.43 3.33 10.56
CA LEU A 135 42.88 2.37 11.58
C LEU A 135 42.60 2.85 13.02
N TRP A 136 42.03 4.04 13.17
CA TRP A 136 41.59 4.50 14.48
C TRP A 136 40.41 3.63 14.94
N GLU A 137 40.51 3.09 16.16
CA GLU A 137 39.50 2.23 16.82
C GLU A 137 38.07 2.78 16.73
N LEU A 138 37.89 4.10 16.63
CA LEU A 138 36.60 4.73 16.35
C LEU A 138 35.87 4.10 15.15
N PHE A 139 36.55 3.81 14.05
CA PHE A 139 35.92 3.26 12.84
C PHE A 139 35.61 1.76 12.94
N GLU A 140 36.25 1.06 13.89
CA GLU A 140 35.91 -0.32 14.27
C GLU A 140 34.64 -0.32 15.14
N LEU A 141 34.53 0.61 16.09
CA LEU A 141 33.39 0.71 16.99
C LEU A 141 32.11 1.22 16.30
N TYR A 142 32.25 2.10 15.31
CA TYR A 142 31.14 2.73 14.57
C TYR A 142 31.17 2.31 13.09
N PRO A 143 30.40 1.28 12.70
CA PRO A 143 30.46 0.70 11.35
C PRO A 143 29.90 1.63 10.25
N GLN A 144 29.15 2.67 10.62
CA GLN A 144 28.66 3.69 9.70
C GLN A 144 29.44 5.00 9.76
N ALA A 145 30.63 5.00 10.37
CA ALA A 145 31.53 6.14 10.42
C ALA A 145 32.55 6.12 9.27
N GLU A 146 32.87 7.26 8.67
CA GLU A 146 33.99 7.36 7.72
C GLU A 146 34.68 8.71 7.84
N PHE A 147 35.99 8.75 7.61
CA PHE A 147 36.79 9.97 7.73
C PHE A 147 36.98 10.68 6.39
N ALA A 148 37.23 11.99 6.46
CA ALA A 148 37.73 12.78 5.35
C ALA A 148 38.71 13.84 5.85
N LEU A 149 39.63 14.25 4.98
CA LEU A 149 40.51 15.39 5.22
C LEU A 149 39.78 16.68 4.81
N SER A 150 40.08 17.80 5.47
CA SER A 150 39.52 19.11 5.11
C SER A 150 40.57 20.20 5.26
N SER A 151 40.46 21.22 4.39
CA SER A 151 41.26 22.44 4.50
C SER A 151 40.94 23.20 5.79
N THR A 152 41.91 24.00 6.27
CA THR A 152 41.69 24.93 7.38
C THR A 152 40.97 26.21 6.94
N ARG A 153 40.99 26.54 5.64
CA ARG A 153 40.33 27.71 5.06
C ARG A 153 39.12 27.26 4.24
N PHE A 154 37.97 27.87 4.47
CA PHE A 154 36.80 27.74 3.61
C PHE A 154 36.04 29.06 3.58
N ILE A 155 35.33 29.30 2.48
CA ILE A 155 34.33 30.38 2.38
C ILE A 155 32.99 29.68 2.22
N CYS A 156 32.02 30.05 3.06
CA CYS A 156 30.66 29.56 2.90
C CYS A 156 30.06 30.24 1.67
N GLN A 157 29.90 29.49 0.57
CA GLN A 157 29.15 29.94 -0.59
C GLN A 157 27.72 29.40 -0.49
N SER A 158 26.73 30.26 -0.71
CA SER A 158 25.33 29.86 -0.71
C SER A 158 25.12 28.71 -1.70
N PRO A 159 24.37 27.65 -1.32
CA PRO A 159 24.13 26.52 -2.20
C PRO A 159 23.46 27.03 -3.48
N THR A 160 24.17 26.90 -4.60
CA THR A 160 23.58 27.16 -5.91
C THR A 160 22.49 26.10 -6.09
N LYS A 161 21.25 26.51 -6.38
CA LYS A 161 20.11 25.59 -6.56
C LYS A 161 20.48 24.55 -7.61
N VAL A 162 20.82 23.35 -7.17
CA VAL A 162 21.04 22.21 -8.05
C VAL A 162 19.66 21.80 -8.54
N ASN A 163 19.37 22.09 -9.81
CA ASN A 163 18.16 21.62 -10.45
C ASN A 163 18.07 20.10 -10.27
N ALA A 164 16.89 19.59 -9.93
CA ALA A 164 16.63 18.16 -9.79
C ALA A 164 16.82 17.48 -11.15
N LYS A 165 18.06 17.06 -11.45
CA LYS A 165 18.40 16.35 -12.68
C LYS A 165 18.00 14.88 -12.56
N THR A 166 17.49 14.33 -13.64
CA THR A 166 17.05 12.93 -13.75
C THR A 166 18.21 11.95 -14.00
N LYS A 167 19.41 12.45 -14.35
CA LYS A 167 20.63 11.69 -14.60
C LYS A 167 21.86 12.41 -14.04
N VAL A 168 22.86 11.66 -13.61
CA VAL A 168 24.16 12.19 -13.15
C VAL A 168 25.04 12.46 -14.36
N ARG A 169 25.50 13.71 -14.56
CA ARG A 169 26.43 14.06 -15.65
C ARG A 169 27.89 13.94 -15.18
N ILE A 170 28.67 13.14 -15.88
CA ILE A 170 30.07 12.86 -15.56
C ILE A 170 30.97 13.29 -16.72
N LEU A 171 31.95 14.14 -16.44
CA LEU A 171 33.06 14.42 -17.36
C LEU A 171 34.22 13.50 -17.01
N ALA A 172 34.57 12.58 -17.91
CA ALA A 172 35.65 11.63 -17.73
C ALA A 172 36.86 12.04 -18.59
N ILE A 173 37.91 12.53 -17.94
CA ILE A 173 39.18 12.94 -18.55
C ILE A 173 40.16 11.79 -18.41
N LEU A 174 40.49 11.18 -19.54
CA LEU A 174 41.39 10.05 -19.69
C LEU A 174 42.69 10.61 -20.27
N GLY A 175 43.70 10.79 -19.42
CA GLY A 175 44.99 11.41 -19.76
C GLY A 175 45.94 10.49 -20.51
N HIS A 176 47.24 10.78 -20.43
CA HIS A 176 48.30 9.99 -21.08
C HIS A 176 48.26 8.51 -20.66
N SER A 177 48.26 7.59 -21.64
CA SER A 177 47.98 6.16 -21.44
C SER A 177 49.20 5.24 -21.31
N GLN A 178 50.42 5.77 -21.35
CA GLN A 178 51.63 4.94 -21.38
C GLN A 178 51.84 4.13 -20.09
N GLY A 179 51.66 2.81 -20.18
CA GLY A 179 51.86 1.90 -19.05
C GLY A 179 50.69 1.81 -18.08
N ILE A 180 49.53 2.39 -18.42
CA ILE A 180 48.29 2.33 -17.64
C ILE A 180 47.10 1.91 -18.51
N ASN A 181 46.18 1.09 -17.99
CA ASN A 181 45.04 0.61 -18.76
C ASN A 181 43.82 1.53 -18.58
N ILE A 182 43.79 2.64 -19.33
CA ILE A 182 42.67 3.59 -19.26
C ILE A 182 41.39 3.05 -19.91
N ALA A 183 41.49 2.06 -20.80
CA ALA A 183 40.32 1.41 -21.40
C ALA A 183 39.46 0.70 -20.33
N GLN A 184 40.09 0.15 -19.28
CA GLN A 184 39.38 -0.45 -18.17
C GLN A 184 38.63 0.59 -17.32
N ASP A 185 39.21 1.77 -17.08
CA ASP A 185 38.52 2.88 -16.41
C ASP A 185 37.27 3.31 -17.20
N ARG A 186 37.38 3.41 -18.53
CA ARG A 186 36.26 3.72 -19.42
C ARG A 186 35.14 2.69 -19.31
N GLN A 187 35.47 1.39 -19.37
CA GLN A 187 34.48 0.32 -19.26
C GLN A 187 33.75 0.30 -17.91
N LEU A 188 34.41 0.70 -16.81
CA LEU A 188 33.79 0.78 -15.49
C LEU A 188 32.77 1.93 -15.43
N LEU A 189 33.10 3.07 -16.05
CA LEU A 189 32.22 4.23 -16.13
C LEU A 189 31.01 3.96 -17.03
N GLU A 190 31.20 3.34 -18.20
CA GLU A 190 30.10 3.02 -19.14
C GLU A 190 29.02 2.10 -18.54
N LYS A 191 29.36 1.32 -17.50
CA LYS A 191 28.43 0.43 -16.79
C LYS A 191 27.55 1.15 -15.76
N LEU A 192 27.75 2.45 -15.54
CA LEU A 192 27.01 3.21 -14.53
C LEU A 192 25.53 3.39 -14.93
N PRO A 193 24.59 2.98 -14.07
CA PRO A 193 23.17 3.20 -14.33
C PRO A 193 22.82 4.68 -14.16
N HIS A 194 21.98 5.21 -15.04
CA HIS A 194 21.45 6.58 -14.95
C HIS A 194 22.52 7.70 -14.94
N ALA A 195 23.68 7.44 -15.58
CA ALA A 195 24.71 8.42 -15.82
C ALA A 195 24.76 8.84 -17.30
N GLU A 196 25.01 10.12 -17.56
CA GLU A 196 25.41 10.63 -18.87
C GLU A 196 26.89 10.96 -18.78
N ILE A 197 27.71 10.28 -19.59
CA ILE A 197 29.17 10.35 -19.48
C ILE A 197 29.75 10.89 -20.78
N VAL A 198 30.59 11.92 -20.66
CA VAL A 198 31.37 12.46 -21.78
C VAL A 198 32.84 12.14 -21.54
N PHE A 199 33.43 11.44 -22.49
CA PHE A 199 34.83 11.02 -22.44
C PHE A 199 35.71 11.98 -23.24
N LEU A 200 36.77 12.48 -22.61
CA LEU A 200 37.89 13.16 -23.25
C LEU A 200 39.11 12.24 -23.16
N VAL A 201 39.55 11.69 -24.28
CA VAL A 201 40.69 10.75 -24.34
C VAL A 201 41.90 11.46 -24.92
N GLU A 202 42.98 11.51 -24.16
CA GLU A 202 44.20 12.26 -24.44
C GLU A 202 43.92 13.67 -24.99
N PRO A 203 43.08 14.48 -24.30
CA PRO A 203 42.61 15.75 -24.84
C PRO A 203 43.70 16.82 -24.90
N GLN A 204 43.46 17.84 -25.71
CA GLN A 204 44.22 19.10 -25.63
C GLN A 204 43.67 20.00 -24.53
N GLN A 205 44.51 20.89 -23.99
CA GLN A 205 44.16 21.80 -22.90
C GLN A 205 42.86 22.60 -23.14
N HIS A 206 42.67 23.14 -24.35
CA HIS A 206 41.50 23.96 -24.67
C HIS A 206 40.19 23.17 -24.56
N GLN A 207 40.18 21.88 -24.93
CA GLN A 207 38.98 21.03 -24.88
C GLN A 207 38.50 20.82 -23.44
N ILE A 208 39.42 20.68 -22.49
CA ILE A 208 39.07 20.57 -21.07
C ILE A 208 38.50 21.90 -20.58
N ASN A 209 39.15 23.01 -20.94
CA ASN A 209 38.70 24.34 -20.56
C ASN A 209 37.27 24.60 -21.08
N ASP A 210 37.00 24.35 -22.36
CA ASP A 210 35.69 24.55 -22.98
C ASP A 210 34.61 23.71 -22.28
N GLN A 211 34.88 22.42 -22.00
CA GLN A 211 33.92 21.57 -21.29
C GLN A 211 33.61 22.05 -19.86
N LEU A 212 34.61 22.56 -19.14
CA LEU A 212 34.43 23.09 -17.78
C LEU A 212 33.70 24.45 -17.78
N TRP A 213 33.88 25.27 -18.82
CA TRP A 213 33.23 26.58 -18.95
C TRP A 213 31.81 26.50 -19.49
N GLU A 214 31.54 25.66 -20.48
CA GLU A 214 30.29 25.64 -21.24
C GLU A 214 29.24 24.72 -20.61
N GLN A 215 29.65 23.54 -20.15
CA GLN A 215 28.74 22.52 -19.64
C GLN A 215 28.60 22.55 -18.10
N SER A 216 27.58 21.86 -17.58
CA SER A 216 27.42 21.62 -16.13
C SER A 216 27.67 20.15 -15.84
N TRP A 217 28.54 19.87 -14.88
CA TRP A 217 28.95 18.53 -14.48
C TRP A 217 28.61 18.29 -13.02
N ASP A 218 28.14 17.09 -12.68
CA ASP A 218 27.90 16.69 -11.29
C ASP A 218 29.16 16.00 -10.73
N ILE A 219 29.85 15.23 -11.57
CA ILE A 219 31.11 14.54 -11.27
C ILE A 219 32.17 14.84 -12.34
N ILE A 220 33.40 15.11 -11.92
CA ILE A 220 34.59 15.07 -12.78
C ILE A 220 35.44 13.87 -12.38
N PHE A 221 35.86 13.08 -13.35
CA PHE A 221 36.77 11.96 -13.16
C PHE A 221 38.03 12.17 -13.98
N PHE A 222 39.20 12.03 -13.35
CA PHE A 222 40.51 12.05 -14.01
C PHE A 222 41.23 10.72 -13.78
N ALA A 223 41.70 10.11 -14.87
CA ALA A 223 42.60 8.96 -14.86
C ALA A 223 43.77 9.21 -15.79
N GLY A 224 45.00 9.18 -15.26
CA GLY A 224 46.20 9.48 -16.01
C GLY A 224 47.41 9.60 -15.09
N HIS A 225 48.56 9.96 -15.66
CA HIS A 225 49.75 10.26 -14.89
C HIS A 225 49.64 11.62 -14.19
N SER A 226 50.13 11.71 -12.96
CA SER A 226 50.24 12.97 -12.22
C SER A 226 51.51 13.00 -11.38
N GLU A 227 52.11 14.18 -11.22
CA GLU A 227 53.32 14.40 -10.44
C GLU A 227 53.24 15.76 -9.71
N THR A 228 53.79 15.84 -8.50
CA THR A 228 54.00 17.16 -7.85
C THR A 228 55.44 17.59 -8.01
N GLU A 229 55.65 18.73 -8.66
CA GLU A 229 56.92 19.45 -8.71
C GLU A 229 56.90 20.58 -7.67
N GLY A 230 57.62 20.39 -6.55
CA GLY A 230 57.63 21.35 -5.43
C GLY A 230 56.30 21.36 -4.67
N GLU A 231 55.57 22.47 -4.72
CA GLU A 231 54.20 22.57 -4.16
C GLU A 231 53.10 22.48 -5.24
N LYS A 232 53.47 22.28 -6.52
CA LYS A 232 52.53 22.30 -7.64
C LYS A 232 52.29 20.93 -8.24
N GLY A 233 51.04 20.49 -8.24
CA GLY A 233 50.59 19.28 -8.91
C GLY A 233 50.37 19.50 -10.41
N ARG A 234 50.92 18.61 -11.20
CA ARG A 234 50.87 18.55 -12.67
C ARG A 234 50.15 17.27 -13.09
N ILE A 235 49.20 17.39 -14.01
CA ILE A 235 48.50 16.26 -14.63
C ILE A 235 48.90 16.18 -16.11
N TYR A 236 49.17 14.96 -16.59
CA TYR A 236 49.57 14.74 -17.98
C TYR A 236 48.33 14.39 -18.81
N LEU A 237 48.01 15.25 -19.79
CA LEU A 237 46.81 15.12 -20.60
C LEU A 237 47.03 14.17 -21.77
N ASN A 238 48.19 14.26 -22.41
CA ASN A 238 48.60 13.41 -23.53
C ASN A 238 50.14 13.29 -23.54
N GLN A 239 50.74 12.74 -24.61
CA GLN A 239 52.18 12.54 -24.73
C GLN A 239 53.02 13.84 -24.70
N THR A 240 52.44 14.98 -25.07
CA THR A 240 53.15 16.26 -25.23
C THR A 240 52.67 17.34 -24.27
N ASP A 241 51.41 17.28 -23.86
CA ASP A 241 50.76 18.31 -23.07
C ASP A 241 50.60 17.86 -21.62
N SER A 242 51.09 18.71 -20.73
CA SER A 242 50.87 18.62 -19.28
C SER A 242 50.23 19.91 -18.80
N LEU A 243 49.43 19.83 -17.75
CA LEU A 243 48.72 20.96 -17.22
C LEU A 243 48.90 21.06 -15.70
N THR A 244 49.14 22.28 -15.23
CA THR A 244 49.11 22.60 -13.81
C THR A 244 47.71 23.04 -13.39
N LEU A 245 47.33 22.73 -12.16
CA LEU A 245 45.99 23.09 -11.68
C LEU A 245 45.73 24.62 -11.64
N ASP A 246 46.79 25.42 -11.52
CA ASP A 246 46.70 26.89 -11.58
C ASP A 246 46.12 27.35 -12.94
N GLU A 247 46.44 26.64 -14.03
CA GLU A 247 45.98 26.97 -15.39
C GLU A 247 44.48 26.69 -15.59
N LEU A 248 43.89 25.78 -14.82
CA LEU A 248 42.45 25.49 -14.83
C LEU A 248 41.69 26.09 -13.63
N ALA A 249 42.34 26.91 -12.80
CA ALA A 249 41.75 27.44 -11.58
C ALA A 249 40.40 28.15 -11.83
N PHE A 250 40.30 28.95 -12.88
CA PHE A 250 39.06 29.64 -13.24
C PHE A 250 38.01 28.70 -13.85
N ALA A 251 38.44 27.71 -14.63
CA ALA A 251 37.55 26.72 -15.22
C ALA A 251 36.88 25.85 -14.14
N PHE A 252 37.64 25.38 -13.15
CA PHE A 252 37.10 24.64 -12.01
C PHE A 252 36.18 25.51 -11.14
N LYS A 253 36.55 26.78 -10.86
CA LYS A 253 35.65 27.72 -10.16
C LYS A 253 34.32 27.86 -10.90
N LYS A 254 34.35 27.92 -12.24
CA LYS A 254 33.12 27.99 -13.06
C LYS A 254 32.32 26.69 -12.99
N ALA A 255 32.98 25.53 -13.05
CA ALA A 255 32.34 24.24 -12.91
C ALA A 255 31.64 24.08 -11.55
N VAL A 256 32.28 24.52 -10.45
CA VAL A 256 31.67 24.57 -9.10
C VAL A 256 30.43 25.45 -9.08
N GLN A 257 30.50 26.67 -9.66
CA GLN A 257 29.32 27.55 -9.79
C GLN A 257 28.19 26.93 -10.61
N LYS A 258 28.50 26.05 -11.56
CA LYS A 258 27.53 25.33 -12.39
C LYS A 258 27.03 24.02 -11.77
N GLY A 259 27.46 23.67 -10.55
CA GLY A 259 26.94 22.54 -9.79
C GLY A 259 27.85 21.32 -9.69
N LEU A 260 29.17 21.45 -9.92
CA LEU A 260 30.13 20.37 -9.63
C LEU A 260 30.12 20.00 -8.14
N GLN A 261 29.89 18.72 -7.85
CA GLN A 261 29.80 18.24 -6.46
C GLN A 261 30.93 17.28 -6.07
N LEU A 262 31.45 16.49 -7.01
CA LEU A 262 32.49 15.48 -6.74
C LEU A 262 33.57 15.50 -7.82
N ALA A 263 34.84 15.50 -7.42
CA ALA A 263 35.97 15.26 -8.33
C ALA A 263 36.76 14.02 -7.89
N ILE A 264 37.01 13.09 -8.79
CA ILE A 264 37.75 11.85 -8.50
C ILE A 264 39.07 11.90 -9.29
N PHE A 265 40.18 12.00 -8.58
CA PHE A 265 41.52 11.98 -9.15
C PHE A 265 42.14 10.61 -8.90
N ASN A 266 41.99 9.72 -9.87
CA ASN A 266 42.51 8.35 -9.82
C ASN A 266 43.95 8.32 -10.38
N SER A 267 44.85 9.10 -9.76
CA SER A 267 46.24 9.29 -10.19
C SER A 267 47.22 9.28 -9.00
N CYS A 268 48.53 9.26 -9.28
CA CYS A 268 49.58 8.94 -8.31
C CYS A 268 50.00 10.03 -7.31
N ASP A 269 49.43 11.24 -7.35
CA ASP A 269 49.73 12.27 -6.33
C ASP A 269 48.51 13.10 -5.94
N GLY A 270 47.65 12.50 -5.11
CA GLY A 270 46.36 13.06 -4.79
C GLY A 270 46.36 14.15 -3.72
N LEU A 271 47.26 14.08 -2.72
CA LEU A 271 47.26 15.04 -1.60
C LEU A 271 47.87 16.40 -1.99
N GLY A 272 48.91 16.42 -2.83
CA GLY A 272 49.43 17.67 -3.41
C GLY A 272 48.37 18.40 -4.22
N LEU A 273 47.69 17.65 -5.11
CA LEU A 273 46.55 18.15 -5.89
C LEU A 273 45.40 18.64 -4.99
N ALA A 274 45.02 17.89 -3.96
CA ALA A 274 43.93 18.24 -3.06
C ALA A 274 44.18 19.55 -2.29
N LYS A 275 45.43 19.86 -1.92
CA LYS A 275 45.79 21.13 -1.27
C LYS A 275 45.53 22.31 -2.23
N GLN A 276 45.99 22.21 -3.48
CA GLN A 276 45.81 23.27 -4.48
C GLN A 276 44.34 23.43 -4.89
N LEU A 277 43.62 22.32 -5.07
CA LEU A 277 42.20 22.31 -5.42
C LEU A 277 41.29 22.72 -4.25
N GLY A 278 41.76 22.58 -3.01
CA GLY A 278 41.06 23.04 -1.81
C GLY A 278 40.75 24.55 -1.87
N ASP A 279 41.63 25.35 -2.47
CA ASP A 279 41.43 26.79 -2.69
C ASP A 279 40.36 27.08 -3.77
N LEU A 280 40.07 26.11 -4.65
CA LEU A 280 39.05 26.22 -5.71
C LEU A 280 37.64 25.86 -5.24
N GLN A 281 37.49 25.50 -3.96
CA GLN A 281 36.20 25.25 -3.30
C GLN A 281 35.38 24.11 -3.90
N ILE A 282 36.04 23.11 -4.50
CA ILE A 282 35.37 21.87 -4.91
C ILE A 282 34.75 21.21 -3.67
N PRO A 283 33.44 20.86 -3.67
CA PRO A 283 32.78 20.38 -2.46
C PRO A 283 33.40 19.10 -1.91
N GLN A 284 33.67 18.12 -2.77
CA GLN A 284 34.26 16.84 -2.41
C GLN A 284 35.22 16.36 -3.47
N MET A 285 36.32 15.77 -3.02
CA MET A 285 37.31 15.14 -3.87
C MET A 285 37.67 13.77 -3.33
N ILE A 286 37.92 12.83 -4.22
CA ILE A 286 38.54 11.55 -3.87
C ILE A 286 39.92 11.53 -4.52
N VAL A 287 40.93 11.36 -3.69
CA VAL A 287 42.34 11.46 -4.08
C VAL A 287 43.13 10.32 -3.46
N MET A 288 44.32 10.04 -3.98
CA MET A 288 45.22 9.02 -3.43
C MET A 288 46.25 9.66 -2.49
N ARG A 289 46.43 9.06 -1.33
CA ARG A 289 47.38 9.50 -0.28
C ARG A 289 48.83 9.45 -0.76
N GLU A 290 49.15 8.45 -1.57
CA GLU A 290 50.49 8.15 -2.08
C GLU A 290 50.36 7.36 -3.39
N LEU A 291 51.48 6.96 -4.01
CA LEU A 291 51.51 6.22 -5.27
C LEU A 291 50.56 5.01 -5.29
N ILE A 292 49.68 4.97 -6.28
CA ILE A 292 48.71 3.89 -6.46
C ILE A 292 49.10 2.97 -7.63
N PRO A 293 49.19 1.64 -7.43
CA PRO A 293 49.30 0.70 -8.54
C PRO A 293 48.06 0.75 -9.44
N ASP A 294 48.24 0.66 -10.76
CA ASP A 294 47.14 0.79 -11.73
C ASP A 294 45.99 -0.19 -11.44
N LYS A 295 46.33 -1.43 -11.08
CA LYS A 295 45.35 -2.46 -10.71
C LYS A 295 44.49 -2.07 -9.50
N ILE A 296 45.09 -1.43 -8.49
CA ILE A 296 44.39 -0.99 -7.27
C ILE A 296 43.50 0.21 -7.58
N ALA A 297 43.96 1.13 -8.43
CA ALA A 297 43.18 2.25 -8.92
C ALA A 297 41.89 1.79 -9.62
N HIS A 298 41.96 0.73 -10.45
CA HIS A 298 40.77 0.15 -11.09
C HIS A 298 39.82 -0.53 -10.11
N GLU A 299 40.33 -1.36 -9.20
CA GLU A 299 39.47 -2.08 -8.25
C GLU A 299 38.81 -1.10 -7.26
N PHE A 300 39.52 -0.05 -6.83
CA PHE A 300 38.93 1.02 -6.04
C PHE A 300 37.77 1.68 -6.78
N LEU A 301 38.01 2.14 -8.02
CA LEU A 301 36.99 2.81 -8.82
C LEU A 301 35.76 1.92 -9.02
N LYS A 302 35.98 0.65 -9.37
CA LYS A 302 34.93 -0.35 -9.52
C LYS A 302 34.09 -0.50 -8.26
N TYR A 303 34.71 -0.71 -7.10
CA TYR A 303 33.99 -0.91 -5.84
C TYR A 303 33.27 0.36 -5.40
N PHE A 304 33.92 1.52 -5.51
CA PHE A 304 33.34 2.82 -5.18
C PHE A 304 32.12 3.13 -6.04
N LEU A 305 32.26 3.07 -7.37
CA LEU A 305 31.16 3.35 -8.30
C LEU A 305 29.98 2.38 -8.12
N THR A 306 30.25 1.10 -7.88
CA THR A 306 29.21 0.11 -7.62
C THR A 306 28.42 0.45 -6.35
N ALA A 307 29.12 0.75 -5.25
CA ALA A 307 28.50 1.09 -3.98
C ALA A 307 27.76 2.45 -4.04
N PHE A 308 28.35 3.43 -4.70
CA PHE A 308 27.79 4.78 -4.82
C PHE A 308 26.55 4.80 -5.71
N ALA A 309 26.59 4.14 -6.87
CA ALA A 309 25.44 4.00 -7.76
C ALA A 309 24.29 3.16 -7.15
N SER A 310 24.57 2.33 -6.14
CA SER A 310 23.54 1.60 -5.39
C SER A 310 22.80 2.43 -4.32
N GLY A 311 23.14 3.71 -4.15
CA GLY A 311 22.49 4.63 -3.22
C GLY A 311 23.20 4.81 -1.86
N LYS A 312 24.42 4.27 -1.68
CA LYS A 312 25.22 4.61 -0.49
C LYS A 312 25.70 6.05 -0.57
N SER A 313 25.93 6.69 0.59
CA SER A 313 26.58 8.01 0.61
C SER A 313 28.01 7.91 0.08
N CYS A 314 28.55 8.99 -0.49
CA CYS A 314 29.93 9.05 -0.97
C CYS A 314 30.94 8.49 0.07
N TYR A 315 30.75 8.85 1.33
CA TYR A 315 31.51 8.34 2.48
C TYR A 315 31.42 6.83 2.66
N LEU A 316 30.21 6.27 2.78
CA LEU A 316 30.05 4.83 2.99
C LEU A 316 30.45 4.01 1.76
N ALA A 317 30.30 4.57 0.56
CA ALA A 317 30.78 3.96 -0.68
C ALA A 317 32.32 3.92 -0.72
N ALA A 318 32.99 5.00 -0.32
CA ALA A 318 34.44 5.02 -0.19
C ALA A 318 34.95 4.06 0.89
N ARG A 319 34.25 3.98 2.03
CA ARG A 319 34.52 3.01 3.10
C ARG A 319 34.49 1.58 2.58
N GLU A 320 33.39 1.19 1.94
CA GLU A 320 33.22 -0.15 1.39
C GLU A 320 34.28 -0.45 0.33
N ALA A 321 34.55 0.50 -0.57
CA ALA A 321 35.58 0.34 -1.57
C ALA A 321 36.94 0.08 -0.94
N ARG A 322 37.30 0.86 0.09
CA ARG A 322 38.52 0.71 0.86
C ARG A 322 38.60 -0.66 1.55
N GLU A 323 37.58 -1.05 2.29
CA GLU A 323 37.56 -2.34 3.00
C GLU A 323 37.71 -3.52 2.02
N ARG A 324 37.11 -3.42 0.83
CA ARG A 324 37.29 -4.42 -0.23
C ARG A 324 38.70 -4.44 -0.83
N LEU A 325 39.45 -3.35 -0.75
CA LEU A 325 40.86 -3.34 -1.16
C LEU A 325 41.75 -4.13 -0.21
N GLN A 326 41.34 -4.37 1.05
CA GLN A 326 42.10 -5.18 1.99
C GLN A 326 42.39 -6.58 1.44
N GLY A 327 41.48 -7.15 0.65
CA GLY A 327 41.70 -8.45 -0.02
C GLY A 327 42.88 -8.46 -0.99
N TRP A 328 43.36 -7.30 -1.44
CA TRP A 328 44.52 -7.15 -2.33
C TRP A 328 45.84 -6.94 -1.59
N GLU A 329 45.82 -6.72 -0.26
CA GLU A 329 47.02 -6.38 0.53
C GLU A 329 48.06 -7.51 0.61
N HIS A 330 47.67 -8.73 0.29
CA HIS A 330 48.61 -9.83 0.14
C HIS A 330 49.63 -9.58 -0.99
N LYS A 331 49.19 -8.95 -2.09
CA LYS A 331 49.98 -8.59 -3.28
C LYS A 331 50.40 -7.12 -3.32
N PHE A 332 49.54 -6.22 -2.85
CA PHE A 332 49.73 -4.78 -2.86
C PHE A 332 49.58 -4.25 -1.43
N PRO A 333 50.63 -4.30 -0.59
CA PRO A 333 50.52 -3.91 0.81
C PRO A 333 49.99 -2.48 0.94
N CYS A 334 49.24 -2.20 2.00
CA CYS A 334 48.64 -0.88 2.26
C CYS A 334 47.66 -0.38 1.18
N ALA A 335 47.14 -1.24 0.29
CA ALA A 335 46.18 -0.84 -0.74
C ALA A 335 44.94 -0.12 -0.17
N SER A 336 44.45 -0.54 1.01
CA SER A 336 43.33 0.13 1.67
C SER A 336 43.71 1.49 2.26
N TRP A 337 44.98 1.85 2.35
CA TRP A 337 45.43 3.12 2.95
C TRP A 337 45.45 4.26 1.93
N LEU A 338 45.35 3.96 0.64
CA LEU A 338 45.59 4.94 -0.42
C LEU A 338 44.39 5.87 -0.66
N PRO A 339 43.16 5.39 -0.84
CA PRO A 339 42.06 6.28 -1.22
C PRO A 339 41.59 7.13 -0.03
N VAL A 340 41.52 8.44 -0.21
CA VAL A 340 41.12 9.40 0.82
C VAL A 340 40.12 10.41 0.26
N ILE A 341 39.06 10.68 1.03
CA ILE A 341 38.14 11.77 0.74
C ILE A 341 38.74 13.07 1.26
N TYR A 342 38.74 14.10 0.43
CA TYR A 342 39.05 15.47 0.79
C TYR A 342 37.79 16.32 0.62
N GLN A 343 37.25 16.88 1.71
CA GLN A 343 36.01 17.63 1.70
C GLN A 343 36.24 19.11 2.05
N ASN A 344 35.49 20.00 1.37
CA ASN A 344 35.23 21.36 1.82
C ASN A 344 33.96 21.40 2.73
N LEU A 345 34.04 22.05 3.88
CA LEU A 345 33.02 22.07 4.94
C LEU A 345 31.66 22.64 4.52
N ALA A 346 31.62 23.50 3.50
CA ALA A 346 30.45 24.33 3.21
C ALA A 346 29.27 23.64 2.49
N GLN A 347 29.34 22.35 2.14
CA GLN A 347 28.30 21.70 1.32
C GLN A 347 28.02 20.22 1.68
N GLU A 348 26.77 19.80 1.45
CA GLU A 348 26.33 18.40 1.63
C GLU A 348 26.89 17.48 0.54
N PRO A 349 27.22 16.20 0.87
CA PRO A 349 27.64 15.22 -0.12
C PRO A 349 26.61 14.97 -1.21
N LEU A 350 27.10 14.80 -2.45
CA LEU A 350 26.32 14.27 -3.56
C LEU A 350 25.65 12.96 -3.15
N LYS A 351 24.35 12.86 -3.42
CA LYS A 351 23.59 11.61 -3.34
C LYS A 351 23.25 11.18 -4.76
N TRP A 352 23.50 9.91 -5.08
CA TRP A 352 23.07 9.35 -6.37
C TRP A 352 21.54 9.45 -6.47
N PRO A 353 20.96 9.90 -7.60
CA PRO A 353 19.51 10.05 -7.76
C PRO A 353 18.79 8.73 -7.49
N GLU A 354 17.94 8.69 -6.46
CA GLU A 354 17.33 7.47 -5.92
C GLU A 354 15.95 7.13 -6.58
N GLU A 355 15.65 7.71 -7.75
CA GLU A 355 14.27 7.81 -8.24
C GLU A 355 13.72 6.68 -9.13
N LEU A 356 14.45 5.60 -9.41
CA LEU A 356 13.92 4.49 -10.24
C LEU A 356 14.23 3.07 -9.73
N LEU A 357 14.15 2.84 -8.41
CA LEU A 357 14.05 1.48 -7.86
C LEU A 357 12.58 0.98 -7.90
N PRO A 358 12.32 -0.28 -8.30
CA PRO A 358 10.96 -0.81 -8.45
C PRO A 358 10.16 -0.75 -7.13
N TRP A 359 8.88 -0.38 -7.27
CA TRP A 359 7.93 -0.01 -6.22
C TRP A 359 7.83 -1.00 -5.04
N TRP A 360 8.19 -2.27 -5.22
CA TRP A 360 8.11 -3.29 -4.17
C TRP A 360 9.23 -3.22 -3.10
N LYS A 361 10.41 -2.65 -3.39
CA LYS A 361 11.54 -2.63 -2.43
C LYS A 361 11.54 -1.42 -1.47
N ARG A 362 10.66 -0.45 -1.70
CA ARG A 362 10.63 0.85 -0.98
C ARG A 362 9.63 0.91 0.19
N LEU A 363 9.00 -0.21 0.54
CA LEU A 363 8.19 -0.32 1.77
C LEU A 363 9.11 -0.51 2.99
N GLN A 364 9.56 0.64 3.52
CA GLN A 364 10.27 0.81 4.78
C GLN A 364 9.62 0.00 5.92
N THR A 365 10.37 -0.96 6.47
CA THR A 365 9.98 -1.86 7.56
C THR A 365 9.39 -1.17 8.80
N ILE A 366 9.73 0.09 9.07
CA ILE A 366 9.18 0.88 10.20
C ILE A 366 7.83 1.53 9.87
N LYS A 367 7.62 1.98 8.62
CA LYS A 367 6.32 2.51 8.18
C LYS A 367 5.30 1.39 7.94
N LEU A 368 5.77 0.24 7.45
CA LEU A 368 4.92 -0.95 7.27
C LEU A 368 4.42 -1.50 8.61
N LYS A 369 5.26 -1.55 9.65
CA LYS A 369 4.80 -1.96 11.00
C LYS A 369 3.71 -1.04 11.55
N LYS A 370 3.86 0.28 11.43
CA LYS A 370 2.83 1.24 11.83
C LYS A 370 1.54 1.10 11.01
N LEU A 371 1.65 0.92 9.69
CA LEU A 371 0.52 0.64 8.81
C LEU A 371 -0.23 -0.63 9.23
N LEU A 372 0.49 -1.73 9.42
CA LEU A 372 -0.11 -3.01 9.77
C LEU A 372 -0.80 -2.95 11.13
N LEU A 373 -0.13 -2.41 12.15
CA LEU A 373 -0.72 -2.28 13.50
C LEU A 373 -1.96 -1.39 13.51
N THR A 374 -1.90 -0.23 12.86
CA THR A 374 -3.07 0.66 12.77
C THR A 374 -4.19 0.02 11.96
N SER A 375 -3.88 -0.66 10.87
CA SER A 375 -4.91 -1.32 10.04
C SER A 375 -5.62 -2.44 10.80
N ILE A 376 -4.90 -3.26 11.55
CA ILE A 376 -5.46 -4.32 12.38
C ILE A 376 -6.31 -3.72 13.49
N ALA A 377 -5.81 -2.69 14.20
CA ALA A 377 -6.54 -2.04 15.28
C ALA A 377 -7.86 -1.41 14.80
N VAL A 378 -7.84 -0.68 13.68
CA VAL A 378 -9.03 -0.08 13.09
C VAL A 378 -10.01 -1.14 12.61
N THR A 379 -9.51 -2.20 11.95
CA THR A 379 -10.37 -3.30 11.49
C THR A 379 -11.08 -3.98 12.66
N SER A 380 -10.35 -4.30 13.73
CA SER A 380 -10.92 -4.87 14.96
C SER A 380 -11.94 -3.93 15.62
N LEU A 381 -11.67 -2.63 15.66
CA LEU A 381 -12.61 -1.64 16.20
C LEU A 381 -13.89 -1.56 15.37
N VAL A 382 -13.78 -1.54 14.04
CA VAL A 382 -14.95 -1.50 13.15
C VAL A 382 -15.76 -2.78 13.25
N ILE A 383 -15.11 -3.95 13.31
CA ILE A 383 -15.79 -5.23 13.57
C ILE A 383 -16.52 -5.19 14.92
N GLY A 384 -15.87 -4.69 15.97
CA GLY A 384 -16.48 -4.52 17.29
C GLY A 384 -17.72 -3.61 17.23
N ALA A 385 -17.61 -2.42 16.64
CA ALA A 385 -18.73 -1.49 16.44
C ALA A 385 -19.86 -2.10 15.60
N ARG A 386 -19.50 -2.84 14.55
CA ARG A 386 -20.39 -3.62 13.69
C ARG A 386 -20.81 -4.95 14.34
N SER A 387 -20.42 -5.29 15.55
CA SER A 387 -21.02 -6.41 16.32
C SER A 387 -22.05 -5.89 17.33
N LEU A 388 -21.97 -4.61 17.67
CA LEU A 388 -22.85 -3.92 18.61
C LEU A 388 -24.07 -3.24 17.94
N GLY A 389 -24.12 -3.19 16.61
CA GLY A 389 -25.23 -2.59 15.86
C GLY A 389 -25.04 -1.14 15.41
N PHE A 390 -23.89 -0.53 15.68
CA PHE A 390 -23.69 0.90 15.37
C PHE A 390 -23.72 1.22 13.88
N LEU A 391 -23.41 0.25 13.01
CA LEU A 391 -23.44 0.43 11.56
C LEU A 391 -24.72 -0.10 10.89
N GLN A 392 -25.61 -0.76 11.65
CA GLN A 392 -26.74 -1.53 11.09
C GLN A 392 -27.64 -0.68 10.19
N LEU A 393 -28.11 0.46 10.69
CA LEU A 393 -29.01 1.35 9.94
C LEU A 393 -28.36 1.88 8.65
N ALA A 394 -27.05 2.17 8.69
CA ALA A 394 -26.33 2.65 7.52
C ALA A 394 -26.13 1.53 6.48
N GLU A 395 -25.86 0.30 6.94
CA GLU A 395 -25.76 -0.88 6.07
C GLU A 395 -27.09 -1.20 5.40
N LEU A 396 -28.21 -1.19 6.13
CA LEU A 396 -29.56 -1.43 5.59
C LEU A 396 -29.97 -0.34 4.57
N LYS A 397 -29.71 0.94 4.86
CA LYS A 397 -29.96 2.02 3.88
C LYS A 397 -29.09 1.89 2.63
N THR A 398 -27.86 1.40 2.78
CA THR A 398 -26.98 1.16 1.63
C THR A 398 -27.47 -0.02 0.80
N PHE A 399 -27.99 -1.07 1.45
CA PHE A 399 -28.70 -2.14 0.76
C PHE A 399 -29.87 -1.60 -0.06
N ASP A 400 -30.68 -0.70 0.52
CA ASP A 400 -31.82 -0.10 -0.19
C ASP A 400 -31.38 0.70 -1.43
N GLN A 401 -30.33 1.51 -1.29
CA GLN A 401 -29.75 2.24 -2.42
C GLN A 401 -29.21 1.30 -3.50
N LEU A 402 -28.54 0.21 -3.11
CA LEU A 402 -28.07 -0.79 -4.06
C LEU A 402 -29.21 -1.49 -4.78
N MET A 403 -30.34 -1.75 -4.10
CA MET A 403 -31.54 -2.30 -4.74
C MET A 403 -32.15 -1.32 -5.75
N GLN A 404 -32.23 -0.03 -5.40
CA GLN A 404 -32.74 1.03 -6.29
C GLN A 404 -31.91 1.18 -7.57
N LEU A 405 -30.59 0.99 -7.48
CA LEU A 405 -29.65 1.13 -8.61
C LEU A 405 -29.66 -0.04 -9.60
N ARG A 406 -30.43 -1.09 -9.34
CA ARG A 406 -30.47 -2.26 -10.23
C ARG A 406 -31.20 -1.96 -11.54
N PRO A 407 -30.88 -2.69 -12.63
CA PRO A 407 -31.68 -2.62 -13.85
C PRO A 407 -33.08 -3.20 -13.60
N GLU A 408 -34.04 -2.72 -14.38
CA GLU A 408 -35.42 -3.21 -14.34
C GLU A 408 -35.51 -4.58 -15.07
N GLU A 409 -36.03 -5.60 -14.38
CA GLU A 409 -36.15 -6.97 -14.91
C GLU A 409 -37.52 -7.25 -15.58
N GLY A 410 -38.43 -6.28 -15.56
CA GLY A 410 -39.79 -6.41 -16.11
C GLY A 410 -40.70 -7.33 -15.29
N VAL A 411 -41.89 -7.58 -15.83
CA VAL A 411 -42.91 -8.47 -15.22
C VAL A 411 -42.51 -9.94 -15.31
N ASP A 412 -43.05 -10.77 -14.40
CA ASP A 412 -42.91 -12.23 -14.43
C ASP A 412 -44.13 -12.88 -15.08
N ASP A 413 -43.95 -13.37 -16.31
CA ASP A 413 -45.03 -13.93 -17.12
C ASP A 413 -45.56 -15.27 -16.60
N ARG A 414 -44.92 -15.88 -15.59
CA ARG A 414 -45.40 -17.12 -14.93
C ARG A 414 -46.49 -16.85 -13.89
N LEU A 415 -46.70 -15.58 -13.54
CA LEU A 415 -47.61 -15.16 -12.48
C LEU A 415 -48.79 -14.36 -13.07
N LEU A 416 -49.97 -14.49 -12.43
CA LEU A 416 -51.13 -13.62 -12.65
C LEU A 416 -51.68 -13.17 -11.30
N LEU A 417 -51.89 -11.86 -11.12
CA LEU A 417 -52.52 -11.32 -9.91
C LEU A 417 -53.99 -11.05 -10.18
N VAL A 418 -54.87 -11.58 -9.34
CA VAL A 418 -56.31 -11.30 -9.36
C VAL A 418 -56.63 -10.46 -8.13
N GLY A 419 -56.71 -9.15 -8.35
CA GLY A 419 -57.03 -8.19 -7.30
C GLY A 419 -58.54 -8.02 -7.11
N VAL A 420 -59.00 -8.17 -5.88
CA VAL A 420 -60.35 -7.73 -5.48
C VAL A 420 -60.29 -6.24 -5.17
N THR A 421 -60.86 -5.42 -6.05
CA THR A 421 -60.82 -3.95 -5.94
C THR A 421 -62.06 -3.40 -5.23
N GLN A 422 -62.01 -2.13 -4.80
CA GLN A 422 -63.19 -1.44 -4.27
C GLN A 422 -64.36 -1.42 -5.27
N LYS A 423 -64.06 -1.36 -6.58
CA LYS A 423 -65.07 -1.36 -7.63
C LYS A 423 -65.76 -2.73 -7.72
N ASP A 424 -65.01 -3.80 -7.55
CA ASP A 424 -65.57 -5.17 -7.52
C ASP A 424 -66.48 -5.35 -6.32
N ILE A 425 -66.06 -4.91 -5.13
CA ILE A 425 -66.88 -4.94 -3.91
C ILE A 425 -68.19 -4.18 -4.13
N LYS A 426 -68.14 -2.98 -4.72
CA LYS A 426 -69.34 -2.18 -5.05
C LYS A 426 -70.24 -2.88 -6.07
N ASN A 427 -69.67 -3.46 -7.13
CA ASN A 427 -70.42 -4.21 -8.16
C ASN A 427 -71.11 -5.46 -7.59
N LEU A 428 -70.49 -6.09 -6.58
CA LEU A 428 -71.04 -7.22 -5.82
C LEU A 428 -71.98 -6.77 -4.69
N ARG A 429 -72.55 -5.56 -4.77
CA ARG A 429 -73.49 -5.00 -3.76
C ARG A 429 -72.88 -4.81 -2.37
N HIS A 430 -71.63 -4.33 -2.32
CA HIS A 430 -70.86 -4.09 -1.09
C HIS A 430 -70.53 -5.38 -0.33
N GLU A 431 -70.21 -6.45 -1.05
CA GLU A 431 -69.82 -7.73 -0.49
C GLU A 431 -68.38 -7.67 0.06
N TYR A 432 -68.25 -7.30 1.33
CA TYR A 432 -67.00 -7.34 2.10
C TYR A 432 -67.27 -7.81 3.54
N PRO A 433 -66.60 -8.87 4.04
CA PRO A 433 -65.68 -9.75 3.32
C PRO A 433 -66.33 -10.46 2.12
N LEU A 434 -65.50 -10.88 1.14
CA LEU A 434 -65.99 -11.61 -0.04
C LEU A 434 -66.65 -12.93 0.42
N GLN A 435 -67.85 -13.27 -0.07
CA GLN A 435 -68.53 -14.49 0.36
C GLN A 435 -67.85 -15.75 -0.20
N ASP A 436 -67.97 -16.86 0.54
CA ASP A 436 -67.37 -18.14 0.18
C ASP A 436 -67.90 -18.68 -1.15
N LYS A 437 -69.19 -18.50 -1.45
CA LYS A 437 -69.76 -18.85 -2.76
C LYS A 437 -69.12 -18.07 -3.90
N THR A 438 -68.87 -16.77 -3.72
CA THR A 438 -68.27 -15.93 -4.76
C THR A 438 -66.81 -16.32 -4.99
N LEU A 439 -66.09 -16.61 -3.91
CA LEU A 439 -64.73 -17.11 -3.99
C LEU A 439 -64.66 -18.49 -4.67
N LEU A 440 -65.55 -19.42 -4.32
CA LEU A 440 -65.66 -20.72 -4.98
C LEU A 440 -65.95 -20.58 -6.49
N GLN A 441 -66.85 -19.68 -6.87
CA GLN A 441 -67.14 -19.40 -8.28
C GLN A 441 -65.92 -18.86 -9.03
N LEU A 442 -65.12 -18.01 -8.39
CA LEU A 442 -63.86 -17.54 -8.95
C LEU A 442 -62.88 -18.70 -9.16
N LEU A 443 -62.65 -19.52 -8.13
CA LEU A 443 -61.73 -20.66 -8.20
C LEU A 443 -62.14 -21.64 -9.32
N GLN A 444 -63.41 -22.02 -9.37
CA GLN A 444 -63.95 -22.88 -10.42
C GLN A 444 -63.78 -22.32 -11.82
N LYS A 445 -63.87 -20.98 -11.98
CA LYS A 445 -63.68 -20.32 -13.28
C LYS A 445 -62.22 -20.31 -13.70
N LEU A 446 -61.30 -20.09 -12.77
CA LEU A 446 -59.87 -20.13 -13.03
C LEU A 446 -59.41 -21.57 -13.38
N ASP A 447 -59.92 -22.57 -12.68
CA ASP A 447 -59.53 -23.98 -12.88
C ASP A 447 -59.98 -24.56 -14.24
N GLN A 448 -60.98 -23.97 -14.90
CA GLN A 448 -61.34 -24.30 -16.29
C GLN A 448 -60.17 -24.09 -17.26
N HIS A 449 -59.21 -23.24 -16.90
CA HIS A 449 -58.04 -22.94 -17.71
C HIS A 449 -56.75 -23.61 -17.22
N GLN A 450 -56.83 -24.50 -16.23
CA GLN A 450 -55.71 -25.33 -15.74
C GLN A 450 -54.47 -24.51 -15.31
N PRO A 451 -54.57 -23.66 -14.27
CA PRO A 451 -53.38 -23.09 -13.64
C PRO A 451 -52.57 -24.16 -12.92
N ARG A 452 -51.27 -23.91 -12.71
CA ARG A 452 -50.39 -24.81 -11.96
C ARG A 452 -50.59 -24.72 -10.45
N ALA A 453 -50.87 -23.52 -9.95
CA ALA A 453 -51.15 -23.29 -8.54
C ALA A 453 -51.99 -22.02 -8.36
N ILE A 454 -52.82 -21.99 -7.32
CA ILE A 454 -53.58 -20.81 -6.92
C ILE A 454 -53.28 -20.49 -5.47
N GLY A 455 -52.70 -19.32 -5.21
CA GLY A 455 -52.51 -18.77 -3.87
C GLY A 455 -53.67 -17.89 -3.49
N LEU A 456 -54.29 -18.19 -2.35
CA LEU A 456 -55.40 -17.42 -1.82
C LEU A 456 -54.91 -16.57 -0.65
N ASP A 457 -54.54 -15.32 -0.93
CA ASP A 457 -54.17 -14.29 0.05
C ASP A 457 -55.42 -13.59 0.61
N ILE A 458 -56.36 -14.40 1.08
CA ILE A 458 -57.60 -13.98 1.72
C ILE A 458 -57.90 -14.96 2.86
N TYR A 459 -58.03 -14.45 4.08
CA TYR A 459 -58.31 -15.27 5.26
C TYR A 459 -59.68 -15.94 5.19
N ARG A 460 -59.71 -17.22 5.57
CA ARG A 460 -60.88 -18.12 5.54
C ARG A 460 -60.88 -19.08 6.73
N ASP A 461 -60.54 -18.58 7.90
CA ASP A 461 -60.56 -19.29 9.19
C ASP A 461 -61.99 -19.57 9.68
N HIS A 462 -62.96 -18.76 9.27
CA HIS A 462 -64.38 -18.92 9.60
C HIS A 462 -65.30 -18.71 8.36
N PRO A 463 -66.57 -19.14 8.42
CA PRO A 463 -67.52 -18.98 7.32
C PRO A 463 -67.84 -17.53 6.97
N GLU A 464 -67.70 -17.17 5.68
CA GLU A 464 -68.01 -15.85 5.16
C GLU A 464 -69.24 -15.90 4.24
N GLY A 465 -70.40 -15.55 4.79
CA GLY A 465 -71.67 -15.58 4.07
C GLY A 465 -72.14 -17.00 3.72
N LYS A 466 -72.49 -17.24 2.45
CA LYS A 466 -73.03 -18.53 1.98
C LYS A 466 -71.98 -19.32 1.21
N GLY A 467 -72.05 -20.66 1.26
CA GLY A 467 -71.21 -21.55 0.43
C GLY A 467 -69.93 -22.06 1.09
N HIS A 468 -69.78 -21.90 2.41
CA HIS A 468 -68.57 -22.31 3.12
C HIS A 468 -68.25 -23.80 3.01
N GLU A 469 -69.25 -24.67 3.21
CA GLU A 469 -69.04 -26.13 3.11
C GLU A 469 -68.57 -26.55 1.72
N ASP A 470 -69.17 -25.97 0.67
CA ASP A 470 -68.78 -26.22 -0.72
C ASP A 470 -67.35 -25.73 -1.00
N LEU A 471 -66.98 -24.56 -0.48
CA LEU A 471 -65.62 -24.02 -0.60
C LEU A 471 -64.59 -24.92 0.10
N VAL A 472 -64.85 -25.33 1.35
CA VAL A 472 -63.94 -26.20 2.10
C VAL A 472 -63.80 -27.57 1.43
N ASN A 473 -64.89 -28.14 0.91
CA ASN A 473 -64.83 -29.39 0.15
C ASN A 473 -64.01 -29.23 -1.13
N TYR A 474 -64.20 -28.13 -1.85
CA TYR A 474 -63.39 -27.80 -3.03
C TYR A 474 -61.90 -27.71 -2.69
N LEU A 475 -61.54 -27.02 -1.61
CA LEU A 475 -60.14 -26.91 -1.17
C LEU A 475 -59.54 -28.27 -0.78
N LYS A 476 -60.32 -29.19 -0.19
CA LYS A 476 -59.85 -30.55 0.14
C LYS A 476 -59.58 -31.40 -1.11
N GLU A 477 -60.35 -31.18 -2.17
CA GLU A 477 -60.23 -31.93 -3.43
C GLU A 477 -59.14 -31.36 -4.37
N ASN A 478 -58.75 -30.10 -4.18
CA ASN A 478 -57.84 -29.37 -5.06
C ASN A 478 -56.62 -28.87 -4.27
N ASP A 479 -55.58 -29.69 -4.21
CA ASP A 479 -54.35 -29.40 -3.46
C ASP A 479 -53.48 -28.30 -4.09
N HIS A 480 -53.67 -27.99 -5.38
CA HIS A 480 -53.02 -26.86 -6.06
C HIS A 480 -53.54 -25.49 -5.60
N VAL A 481 -54.64 -25.45 -4.83
CA VAL A 481 -55.13 -24.23 -4.18
C VAL A 481 -54.55 -24.17 -2.76
N VAL A 482 -53.73 -23.14 -2.52
CA VAL A 482 -52.99 -22.90 -1.28
C VAL A 482 -53.65 -21.75 -0.51
N PRO A 483 -54.48 -22.05 0.51
CA PRO A 483 -55.01 -21.04 1.41
C PRO A 483 -53.96 -20.57 2.42
N VAL A 484 -54.17 -19.38 2.97
CA VAL A 484 -53.28 -18.78 3.97
C VAL A 484 -53.69 -19.07 5.40
N CYS A 485 -52.71 -19.05 6.30
CA CYS A 485 -52.89 -18.94 7.74
C CYS A 485 -51.79 -18.05 8.35
N VAL A 486 -51.96 -17.65 9.61
CA VAL A 486 -51.03 -16.76 10.33
C VAL A 486 -50.77 -17.29 11.74
N TYR A 487 -49.52 -17.27 12.18
CA TYR A 487 -49.07 -17.63 13.51
C TYR A 487 -49.23 -16.45 14.51
N PRO A 488 -49.45 -16.76 15.80
CA PRO A 488 -49.51 -15.76 16.87
C PRO A 488 -48.10 -15.39 17.35
N PHE A 489 -47.55 -14.26 16.87
CA PHE A 489 -46.18 -13.82 17.24
C PHE A 489 -46.11 -12.68 18.26
N ASP A 490 -47.20 -11.97 18.46
CA ASP A 490 -47.29 -10.76 19.26
C ASP A 490 -48.47 -10.83 20.24
N GLU A 491 -48.35 -10.21 21.42
CA GLU A 491 -49.36 -10.26 22.49
C GLU A 491 -50.76 -9.74 22.08
N HIS A 492 -50.87 -9.16 20.88
CA HIS A 492 -52.09 -8.58 20.31
C HIS A 492 -52.60 -9.37 19.09
N ASN A 493 -51.98 -10.51 18.75
CA ASN A 493 -52.29 -11.32 17.57
C ASN A 493 -52.50 -12.77 17.99
N ASP A 494 -53.75 -13.20 17.99
CA ASP A 494 -54.14 -14.59 18.31
C ASP A 494 -53.83 -15.57 17.15
N GLY A 495 -53.24 -15.09 16.06
CA GLY A 495 -53.03 -15.85 14.83
C GLY A 495 -54.34 -15.99 14.03
N ILE A 496 -54.24 -16.61 12.85
CA ILE A 496 -55.37 -16.88 11.96
C ILE A 496 -55.26 -18.35 11.51
N ALA A 497 -56.30 -19.14 11.78
CA ALA A 497 -56.33 -20.55 11.37
C ALA A 497 -56.53 -20.70 9.85
N PRO A 498 -56.07 -21.80 9.23
CA PRO A 498 -56.48 -22.12 7.87
C PRO A 498 -57.95 -22.59 7.83
N PRO A 499 -58.57 -22.70 6.64
CA PRO A 499 -59.88 -23.33 6.50
C PRO A 499 -59.94 -24.73 7.16
N PRO A 500 -61.04 -25.08 7.83
CA PRO A 500 -61.09 -26.26 8.68
C PRO A 500 -61.02 -27.58 7.89
N GLY A 501 -60.25 -28.54 8.41
CA GLY A 501 -60.17 -29.90 7.88
C GLY A 501 -59.24 -30.09 6.69
N LEU A 502 -58.41 -29.10 6.36
CA LEU A 502 -57.35 -29.25 5.37
C LEU A 502 -56.13 -30.01 5.92
N PRO A 503 -55.38 -30.75 5.08
CA PRO A 503 -54.09 -31.33 5.45
C PRO A 503 -53.10 -30.25 5.90
N ALA A 504 -52.32 -30.52 6.95
CA ALA A 504 -51.39 -29.54 7.53
C ALA A 504 -50.36 -28.96 6.53
N GLN A 505 -50.05 -29.70 5.46
CA GLN A 505 -49.07 -29.32 4.44
C GLN A 505 -49.68 -28.59 3.23
N GLN A 506 -51.00 -28.40 3.16
CA GLN A 506 -51.63 -27.67 2.05
C GLN A 506 -51.60 -26.15 2.28
N PRO A 507 -51.99 -25.60 3.44
CA PRO A 507 -51.90 -24.17 3.68
C PRO A 507 -50.46 -23.66 3.62
N GLY A 508 -50.31 -22.37 3.31
CA GLY A 508 -49.05 -21.65 3.41
C GLY A 508 -49.18 -20.49 4.39
N PHE A 509 -48.22 -20.31 5.29
CA PHE A 509 -48.28 -19.19 6.22
C PHE A 509 -47.99 -17.85 5.50
N ALA A 510 -48.63 -16.76 5.92
CA ALA A 510 -48.59 -15.46 5.24
C ALA A 510 -47.70 -14.40 5.94
N GLU A 511 -46.83 -14.79 6.87
CA GLU A 511 -46.03 -13.80 7.59
C GLU A 511 -45.06 -13.03 6.72
N VAL A 512 -45.09 -11.72 6.93
CA VAL A 512 -44.13 -10.77 6.39
C VAL A 512 -43.21 -10.27 7.49
N LEU A 513 -41.90 -10.38 7.25
CA LEU A 513 -40.88 -9.93 8.18
C LEU A 513 -40.55 -8.45 7.96
N ILE A 514 -40.97 -7.61 8.90
CA ILE A 514 -40.71 -6.17 8.90
C ILE A 514 -39.43 -5.88 9.70
N ASP A 515 -38.49 -5.13 9.12
CA ASP A 515 -37.27 -4.70 9.81
C ASP A 515 -37.56 -3.56 10.82
N PRO A 516 -36.65 -3.27 11.78
CA PRO A 516 -36.88 -2.25 12.81
C PRO A 516 -37.17 -0.83 12.29
N ASP A 517 -36.80 -0.53 11.04
CA ASP A 517 -37.08 0.74 10.37
C ASP A 517 -38.36 0.72 9.51
N GLY A 518 -39.16 -0.36 9.62
CA GLY A 518 -40.45 -0.50 8.93
C GLY A 518 -40.37 -1.02 7.51
N THR A 519 -39.18 -1.30 6.98
CA THR A 519 -39.00 -1.76 5.59
C THR A 519 -38.94 -3.28 5.51
N THR A 520 -39.54 -3.85 4.47
CA THR A 520 -39.53 -5.29 4.22
C THR A 520 -38.31 -5.65 3.37
N ARG A 521 -37.39 -6.44 3.95
CA ARG A 521 -36.14 -6.87 3.25
C ARG A 521 -35.88 -8.37 3.32
N ARG A 522 -36.66 -9.07 4.12
CA ARG A 522 -36.46 -10.49 4.44
C ARG A 522 -37.64 -11.30 3.94
N HIS A 523 -37.35 -12.52 3.52
CA HIS A 523 -38.31 -13.50 3.03
C HIS A 523 -38.24 -14.73 3.92
N LEU A 524 -39.32 -14.98 4.66
CA LEU A 524 -39.48 -16.19 5.46
C LEU A 524 -39.98 -17.33 4.55
N LEU A 525 -39.19 -18.38 4.43
CA LEU A 525 -39.48 -19.52 3.56
C LEU A 525 -40.18 -20.64 4.32
N ALA A 526 -39.64 -20.97 5.49
CA ALA A 526 -40.12 -22.07 6.30
C ALA A 526 -39.85 -21.82 7.78
N MET A 527 -40.70 -22.35 8.64
CA MET A 527 -40.54 -22.29 10.08
C MET A 527 -41.31 -23.45 10.71
N GLU A 528 -40.86 -23.94 11.86
CA GLU A 528 -41.67 -24.84 12.68
C GLU A 528 -42.84 -24.08 13.30
N ALA A 529 -44.06 -24.62 13.12
CA ALA A 529 -45.27 -24.02 13.66
C ALA A 529 -45.20 -23.89 15.20
N PRO A 530 -45.49 -22.70 15.78
CA PRO A 530 -45.57 -22.55 17.23
C PRO A 530 -46.60 -23.50 17.84
N ALA A 531 -46.28 -24.08 19.01
CA ALA A 531 -47.12 -25.09 19.65
C ALA A 531 -48.57 -24.61 19.88
N ALA A 532 -48.75 -23.33 20.21
CA ALA A 532 -50.04 -22.70 20.48
C ALA A 532 -50.82 -22.27 19.23
N SER A 533 -50.27 -22.41 18.02
CA SER A 533 -50.93 -21.95 16.79
C SER A 533 -51.85 -23.01 16.18
N ASP A 534 -53.00 -22.59 15.65
CA ASP A 534 -53.88 -23.42 14.82
C ASP A 534 -53.38 -23.57 13.36
N CYS A 535 -52.45 -22.72 12.94
CA CYS A 535 -51.71 -22.86 11.69
C CYS A 535 -50.59 -23.91 11.90
N LYS A 536 -50.71 -25.07 11.24
CA LYS A 536 -49.77 -26.21 11.40
C LYS A 536 -48.84 -26.44 10.20
N THR A 537 -48.93 -25.60 9.18
CA THR A 537 -48.00 -25.65 8.05
C THR A 537 -46.59 -25.27 8.49
N ASN A 538 -45.57 -25.69 7.74
CA ASN A 538 -44.18 -25.30 7.96
C ASN A 538 -43.63 -24.42 6.85
N TYR A 539 -44.43 -24.13 5.82
CA TYR A 539 -43.99 -23.46 4.60
C TYR A 539 -44.78 -22.18 4.37
N SER A 540 -44.11 -21.13 3.88
CA SER A 540 -44.79 -19.89 3.53
C SER A 540 -45.64 -20.07 2.29
N LEU A 541 -46.68 -19.23 2.12
CA LEU A 541 -47.51 -19.16 0.91
C LEU A 541 -46.64 -19.17 -0.36
N SER A 542 -45.65 -18.29 -0.39
CA SER A 542 -44.77 -18.15 -1.55
C SER A 542 -43.94 -19.41 -1.86
N LEU A 543 -43.49 -20.14 -0.84
CA LEU A 543 -42.73 -21.38 -1.04
C LEU A 543 -43.65 -22.51 -1.49
N GLN A 544 -44.86 -22.61 -0.93
CA GLN A 544 -45.85 -23.62 -1.34
C GLN A 544 -46.22 -23.46 -2.82
N LEU A 545 -46.51 -22.23 -3.25
CA LEU A 545 -46.84 -21.96 -4.65
C LEU A 545 -45.69 -22.30 -5.60
N ALA A 546 -44.45 -21.93 -5.23
CA ALA A 546 -43.28 -22.28 -6.01
C ALA A 546 -43.09 -23.80 -6.08
N ARG A 547 -43.33 -24.54 -4.99
CA ARG A 547 -43.26 -26.02 -4.95
C ARG A 547 -44.28 -26.66 -5.87
N HIS A 548 -45.56 -26.25 -5.80
CA HIS A 548 -46.60 -26.78 -6.69
C HIS A 548 -46.28 -26.53 -8.17
N TYR A 549 -45.83 -25.31 -8.50
CA TYR A 549 -45.48 -24.96 -9.88
C TYR A 549 -44.29 -25.78 -10.42
N LEU A 550 -43.23 -25.93 -9.61
CA LEU A 550 -42.00 -26.62 -10.00
C LEU A 550 -42.10 -28.15 -9.93
N GLN A 551 -43.08 -28.68 -9.20
CA GLN A 551 -43.34 -30.11 -9.16
C GLN A 551 -43.73 -30.66 -10.55
N ALA A 552 -44.42 -29.87 -11.38
CA ALA A 552 -44.73 -30.23 -12.77
C ALA A 552 -43.46 -30.45 -13.62
N GLU A 553 -42.36 -29.79 -13.27
CA GLU A 553 -41.04 -29.95 -13.91
C GLU A 553 -40.17 -31.02 -13.23
N ASN A 554 -40.74 -31.81 -12.30
CA ASN A 554 -40.04 -32.78 -11.46
C ASN A 554 -38.92 -32.17 -10.59
N ILE A 555 -39.06 -30.90 -10.21
CA ILE A 555 -38.10 -30.22 -9.33
C ILE A 555 -38.64 -30.24 -7.90
N SER A 556 -37.94 -30.94 -7.01
CA SER A 556 -38.28 -31.08 -5.59
C SER A 556 -37.51 -30.10 -4.69
N LEU A 557 -38.08 -29.86 -3.52
CA LEU A 557 -37.43 -29.18 -2.40
C LEU A 557 -36.92 -30.22 -1.40
N GLU A 558 -35.62 -30.18 -1.11
CA GLU A 558 -34.95 -31.10 -0.20
C GLU A 558 -34.39 -30.36 1.02
N CYS A 559 -34.71 -30.85 2.22
CA CYS A 559 -34.14 -30.35 3.46
C CYS A 559 -32.85 -31.10 3.76
N ILE A 560 -31.71 -30.42 3.63
CA ILE A 560 -30.38 -31.01 3.91
C ILE A 560 -30.01 -30.79 5.39
N SER A 561 -30.30 -29.61 5.93
CA SER A 561 -30.22 -29.30 7.36
C SER A 561 -31.14 -28.12 7.71
N GLU A 562 -31.31 -27.82 9.01
CA GLU A 562 -32.11 -26.68 9.47
C GLU A 562 -31.70 -25.33 8.86
N SER A 563 -30.44 -25.18 8.45
CA SER A 563 -29.89 -23.92 7.91
C SER A 563 -29.62 -23.95 6.42
N TYR A 564 -29.88 -25.08 5.76
CA TYR A 564 -29.51 -25.31 4.37
C TYR A 564 -30.50 -26.22 3.67
N TRP A 565 -31.29 -25.64 2.78
CA TRP A 565 -32.25 -26.37 1.94
C TRP A 565 -31.82 -26.26 0.49
N GLN A 566 -32.27 -27.19 -0.34
CA GLN A 566 -31.96 -27.23 -1.75
C GLN A 566 -33.25 -27.32 -2.56
N PHE A 567 -33.46 -26.37 -3.48
CA PHE A 567 -34.59 -26.36 -4.38
C PHE A 567 -34.09 -26.59 -5.81
N GLY A 568 -34.23 -27.82 -6.32
CA GLY A 568 -33.52 -28.24 -7.53
C GLY A 568 -32.00 -28.15 -7.36
N SER A 569 -31.32 -27.34 -8.18
CA SER A 569 -29.89 -27.05 -8.03
C SER A 569 -29.58 -25.83 -7.15
N VAL A 570 -30.60 -25.12 -6.65
CA VAL A 570 -30.43 -23.83 -5.98
C VAL A 570 -30.31 -23.99 -4.47
N PRO A 571 -29.22 -23.49 -3.85
CA PRO A 571 -29.06 -23.49 -2.41
C PRO A 571 -29.88 -22.38 -1.73
N LEU A 572 -30.83 -22.74 -0.88
CA LEU A 572 -31.55 -21.84 0.03
C LEU A 572 -30.84 -21.83 1.40
N LYS A 573 -29.97 -20.84 1.60
CA LYS A 573 -29.13 -20.72 2.81
C LYS A 573 -29.72 -19.75 3.81
N GLN A 574 -29.77 -20.17 5.07
CA GLN A 574 -30.24 -19.34 6.18
C GLN A 574 -29.47 -18.02 6.30
N LEU A 575 -30.20 -16.92 6.53
CA LEU A 575 -29.61 -15.65 6.89
C LEU A 575 -28.70 -15.83 8.12
N PRO A 576 -27.43 -15.40 8.05
CA PRO A 576 -26.49 -15.64 9.13
C PRO A 576 -26.92 -14.87 10.38
N ALA A 577 -27.49 -15.57 11.36
CA ALA A 577 -27.86 -15.00 12.65
C ALA A 577 -26.63 -14.39 13.35
N HIS A 578 -26.83 -13.28 14.08
CA HIS A 578 -25.78 -12.55 14.80
C HIS A 578 -24.64 -12.02 13.91
N ARG A 579 -24.89 -11.77 12.62
CA ARG A 579 -23.85 -11.30 11.72
C ARG A 579 -24.33 -10.11 10.88
N TRP A 580 -23.52 -9.06 10.94
CA TRP A 580 -23.47 -7.95 9.99
C TRP A 580 -24.68 -7.05 9.88
N TYR A 581 -25.68 -7.41 9.06
CA TYR A 581 -26.86 -6.60 8.79
C TYR A 581 -27.92 -6.73 9.89
N TYR A 582 -27.84 -7.79 10.70
CA TYR A 582 -28.75 -8.07 11.79
C TYR A 582 -27.97 -8.49 13.04
N HIS A 583 -27.91 -7.59 14.05
CA HIS A 583 -27.07 -7.76 15.25
C HIS A 583 -27.72 -8.52 16.40
N ARG A 584 -29.05 -8.50 16.49
CA ARG A 584 -29.81 -9.26 17.48
C ARG A 584 -30.35 -10.54 16.85
N GLN A 585 -30.75 -11.51 17.69
CA GLN A 585 -31.50 -12.67 17.21
C GLN A 585 -32.65 -12.18 16.33
N LEU A 586 -32.81 -12.83 15.18
CA LEU A 586 -34.01 -12.72 14.38
C LEU A 586 -35.16 -13.07 15.33
N ARG A 587 -36.04 -12.10 15.62
CA ARG A 587 -37.12 -12.28 16.62
C ARG A 587 -38.03 -13.47 16.28
N ILE A 588 -38.12 -13.79 15.00
CA ILE A 588 -38.91 -14.88 14.45
C ILE A 588 -37.91 -15.95 13.97
N PRO A 589 -38.01 -17.21 14.46
CA PRO A 589 -37.17 -18.32 14.00
C PRO A 589 -37.56 -18.75 12.56
N GLY A 590 -36.80 -19.69 11.98
CA GLY A 590 -37.10 -20.24 10.64
C GLY A 590 -36.12 -19.83 9.54
N LEU A 591 -36.24 -20.51 8.39
CA LEU A 591 -35.44 -20.33 7.20
C LEU A 591 -35.79 -18.99 6.53
N GLN A 592 -34.89 -18.01 6.63
CA GLN A 592 -35.01 -16.67 6.09
C GLN A 592 -33.91 -16.42 5.06
N ILE A 593 -34.26 -15.71 3.98
CA ILE A 593 -33.32 -15.18 2.99
C ILE A 593 -33.57 -13.68 2.76
N MET A 594 -32.61 -12.97 2.14
CA MET A 594 -32.86 -11.60 1.71
C MET A 594 -33.80 -11.58 0.51
N LEU A 595 -34.73 -10.64 0.51
CA LEU A 595 -35.65 -10.43 -0.60
C LEU A 595 -34.96 -9.65 -1.73
N ASN A 596 -34.90 -10.30 -2.88
CA ASN A 596 -34.36 -9.86 -4.14
C ASN A 596 -35.53 -9.41 -5.03
N TYR A 597 -36.04 -8.21 -4.78
CA TYR A 597 -37.13 -7.62 -5.57
C TYR A 597 -36.79 -7.58 -7.07
N ARG A 598 -37.78 -7.89 -7.92
CA ARG A 598 -37.64 -7.96 -9.38
C ARG A 598 -37.79 -6.60 -10.06
N SER A 599 -38.82 -5.85 -9.66
CA SER A 599 -39.15 -4.54 -10.24
C SER A 599 -38.74 -3.42 -9.30
N ASN A 600 -37.84 -2.53 -9.75
CA ASN A 600 -37.35 -1.40 -8.95
C ASN A 600 -38.17 -0.12 -9.13
N LYS A 601 -38.60 0.17 -10.37
CA LYS A 601 -39.26 1.42 -10.73
C LYS A 601 -40.74 1.39 -10.37
N TYR A 602 -41.36 0.23 -10.57
CA TYR A 602 -42.77 -0.03 -10.28
C TYR A 602 -42.89 -1.34 -9.50
N PRO A 603 -42.52 -1.37 -8.21
CA PRO A 603 -42.49 -2.61 -7.42
C PRO A 603 -43.86 -3.32 -7.33
N GLN A 604 -44.95 -2.57 -7.48
CA GLN A 604 -46.33 -3.04 -7.63
C GLN A 604 -46.60 -3.80 -8.94
N GLN A 605 -45.80 -3.61 -9.99
CA GLN A 605 -45.93 -4.28 -11.30
C GLN A 605 -44.97 -5.48 -11.41
N VAL A 606 -45.07 -6.42 -10.48
CA VAL A 606 -44.29 -7.67 -10.53
C VAL A 606 -44.80 -8.65 -11.58
N ALA A 607 -46.10 -8.62 -11.86
CA ALA A 607 -46.79 -9.49 -12.79
C ALA A 607 -48.03 -8.76 -13.34
N GLU A 608 -48.65 -9.31 -14.38
CA GLU A 608 -49.93 -8.78 -14.89
C GLU A 608 -50.99 -8.88 -13.78
N GLN A 609 -51.72 -7.77 -13.56
CA GLN A 609 -52.76 -7.70 -12.55
C GLN A 609 -54.12 -7.41 -13.20
N VAL A 610 -55.08 -8.29 -12.95
CA VAL A 610 -56.47 -8.21 -13.43
C VAL A 610 -57.42 -8.09 -12.24
N THR A 611 -58.65 -7.61 -12.48
CA THR A 611 -59.66 -7.51 -11.44
C THR A 611 -60.50 -8.78 -11.32
N LEU A 612 -61.12 -8.98 -10.16
CA LEU A 612 -62.14 -10.03 -9.96
C LEU A 612 -63.22 -9.99 -11.06
N ASN A 613 -63.69 -8.79 -11.40
CA ASN A 613 -64.69 -8.61 -12.45
C ASN A 613 -64.17 -8.95 -13.85
N ASP A 614 -62.88 -8.75 -14.15
CA ASP A 614 -62.32 -9.14 -15.45
C ASP A 614 -62.34 -10.66 -15.65
N ILE A 615 -62.12 -11.44 -14.58
CA ILE A 615 -62.28 -12.89 -14.60
C ILE A 615 -63.75 -13.26 -14.80
N PHE A 616 -64.68 -12.68 -14.03
CA PHE A 616 -66.10 -13.00 -14.17
C PHE A 616 -66.68 -12.62 -15.53
N THR A 617 -66.15 -11.59 -16.18
CA THR A 617 -66.61 -11.13 -17.51
C THR A 617 -65.81 -11.67 -18.69
N ASP A 618 -64.97 -12.70 -18.49
CA ASP A 618 -64.19 -13.39 -19.53
C ASP A 618 -63.30 -12.43 -20.36
N ARG A 619 -62.76 -11.39 -19.71
CA ARG A 619 -61.87 -10.40 -20.35
C ARG A 619 -60.41 -10.81 -20.36
N VAL A 620 -60.05 -11.82 -19.58
CA VAL A 620 -58.69 -12.35 -19.45
C VAL A 620 -58.54 -13.54 -20.40
N LYS A 621 -57.50 -13.52 -21.24
CA LYS A 621 -57.25 -14.65 -22.17
C LYS A 621 -56.79 -15.87 -21.40
N ALA A 622 -57.18 -17.06 -21.85
CA ALA A 622 -56.79 -18.33 -21.23
C ALA A 622 -55.26 -18.49 -21.09
N ASP A 623 -54.48 -17.96 -22.03
CA ASP A 623 -53.01 -17.98 -21.99
C ASP A 623 -52.40 -17.23 -20.81
N PHE A 624 -53.15 -16.31 -20.16
CA PHE A 624 -52.71 -15.64 -18.93
C PHE A 624 -53.00 -16.47 -17.67
N ILE A 625 -53.74 -17.58 -17.78
CA ILE A 625 -54.16 -18.42 -16.65
C ILE A 625 -53.50 -19.80 -16.73
N LYS A 626 -53.48 -20.37 -17.93
CA LYS A 626 -52.98 -21.72 -18.19
C LYS A 626 -51.50 -21.85 -17.81
N ASP A 627 -51.19 -22.92 -17.09
CA ASP A 627 -49.84 -23.27 -16.65
C ASP A 627 -49.18 -22.21 -15.74
N LYS A 628 -49.95 -21.26 -15.18
CA LYS A 628 -49.44 -20.16 -14.36
C LYS A 628 -49.72 -20.35 -12.87
N ILE A 629 -49.01 -19.59 -12.04
CA ILE A 629 -49.42 -19.36 -10.65
C ILE A 629 -50.35 -18.16 -10.60
N ILE A 630 -51.52 -18.34 -10.01
CA ILE A 630 -52.47 -17.26 -9.78
C ILE A 630 -52.43 -16.86 -8.31
N LEU A 631 -52.32 -15.58 -8.03
CA LEU A 631 -52.44 -15.05 -6.67
C LEU A 631 -53.71 -14.21 -6.58
N ILE A 632 -54.59 -14.54 -5.63
CA ILE A 632 -55.87 -13.87 -5.42
C ILE A 632 -55.80 -13.15 -4.08
N GLY A 633 -56.09 -11.85 -4.05
CA GLY A 633 -56.04 -11.08 -2.81
C GLY A 633 -56.74 -9.73 -2.89
N MET A 634 -56.85 -9.07 -1.74
CA MET A 634 -57.45 -7.74 -1.64
C MET A 634 -56.50 -6.66 -2.17
N THR A 635 -57.00 -5.75 -3.00
CA THR A 635 -56.20 -4.62 -3.54
C THR A 635 -56.90 -3.28 -3.33
N ASP A 636 -57.98 -3.28 -2.54
CA ASP A 636 -58.67 -2.06 -2.12
C ASP A 636 -57.78 -1.22 -1.18
N PRO A 637 -57.51 0.06 -1.50
CA PRO A 637 -56.66 0.92 -0.69
C PRO A 637 -57.22 1.26 0.70
N THR A 638 -58.50 0.98 0.94
CA THR A 638 -59.14 1.18 2.25
C THR A 638 -58.84 0.06 3.24
N ILE A 639 -58.35 -1.09 2.75
CA ILE A 639 -57.96 -2.23 3.56
C ILE A 639 -56.45 -2.15 3.81
N LYS A 640 -56.08 -2.10 5.09
CA LYS A 640 -54.67 -1.96 5.49
C LYS A 640 -53.92 -3.27 5.21
N ASP A 641 -53.12 -3.26 4.16
CA ASP A 641 -52.28 -4.38 3.71
C ASP A 641 -51.06 -3.84 2.93
N ASP A 642 -50.53 -2.70 3.36
CA ASP A 642 -49.43 -2.00 2.69
C ASP A 642 -48.10 -2.27 3.41
N PHE A 643 -47.08 -2.62 2.62
CA PHE A 643 -45.73 -2.90 3.10
C PHE A 643 -44.70 -2.00 2.42
N THR A 644 -43.90 -1.31 3.23
CA THR A 644 -42.79 -0.47 2.75
C THR A 644 -41.67 -1.34 2.16
N THR A 645 -41.22 -1.00 0.96
CA THR A 645 -40.11 -1.67 0.26
C THR A 645 -38.82 -0.85 0.30
N PRO A 646 -37.66 -1.44 -0.05
CA PRO A 646 -36.38 -0.74 -0.21
C PRO A 646 -36.40 0.43 -1.21
N TYR A 647 -37.47 0.58 -1.99
CA TYR A 647 -37.65 1.64 -2.98
C TYR A 647 -38.33 2.89 -2.41
N ASN A 648 -38.58 2.95 -1.10
CA ASN A 648 -39.43 3.96 -0.44
C ASN A 648 -40.85 4.03 -1.05
N GLN A 649 -41.33 2.90 -1.58
CA GLN A 649 -42.68 2.73 -2.11
C GLN A 649 -43.37 1.63 -1.32
N GLU A 650 -44.66 1.82 -1.05
CA GLU A 650 -45.51 0.80 -0.45
C GLU A 650 -46.13 -0.09 -1.54
N ILE A 651 -46.19 -1.38 -1.28
CA ILE A 651 -46.88 -2.37 -2.12
C ILE A 651 -47.86 -3.18 -1.28
N ARG A 652 -48.89 -3.74 -1.93
CA ARG A 652 -49.88 -4.61 -1.28
C ARG A 652 -49.28 -5.97 -0.92
N GLY A 653 -49.81 -6.64 0.11
CA GLY A 653 -49.43 -8.00 0.50
C GLY A 653 -49.46 -8.98 -0.68
N LEU A 654 -50.52 -8.90 -1.50
CA LEU A 654 -50.64 -9.67 -2.75
C LEU A 654 -49.43 -9.51 -3.68
N GLN A 655 -48.97 -8.28 -3.89
CA GLN A 655 -47.84 -7.96 -4.76
C GLN A 655 -46.51 -8.38 -4.11
N LEU A 656 -46.40 -8.28 -2.79
CA LEU A 656 -45.23 -8.73 -2.04
C LEU A 656 -45.07 -10.25 -2.11
N HIS A 657 -46.15 -11.01 -1.91
CA HIS A 657 -46.14 -12.46 -2.07
C HIS A 657 -45.79 -12.87 -3.50
N ALA A 658 -46.27 -12.14 -4.50
CA ALA A 658 -45.86 -12.34 -5.89
C ALA A 658 -44.37 -12.10 -6.14
N GLN A 659 -43.77 -11.06 -5.53
CA GLN A 659 -42.32 -10.83 -5.57
C GLN A 659 -41.54 -11.99 -4.95
N MET A 660 -42.03 -12.53 -3.83
CA MET A 660 -41.44 -13.68 -3.15
C MET A 660 -41.52 -14.96 -3.98
N VAL A 661 -42.66 -15.23 -4.64
CA VAL A 661 -42.81 -16.37 -5.57
C VAL A 661 -41.90 -16.20 -6.78
N SER A 662 -41.93 -15.03 -7.43
CA SER A 662 -41.10 -14.72 -8.60
C SER A 662 -39.61 -14.90 -8.31
N GLN A 663 -39.15 -14.52 -7.11
CA GLN A 663 -37.78 -14.76 -6.69
C GLN A 663 -37.41 -16.25 -6.70
N LEU A 664 -38.26 -17.11 -6.13
CA LEU A 664 -37.98 -18.54 -6.04
C LEU A 664 -38.00 -19.20 -7.42
N LEU A 665 -39.00 -18.90 -8.24
CA LEU A 665 -39.07 -19.42 -9.61
C LEU A 665 -37.89 -18.96 -10.45
N SER A 666 -37.56 -17.67 -10.40
CA SER A 666 -36.43 -17.12 -11.16
C SER A 666 -35.10 -17.69 -10.72
N ALA A 667 -34.93 -17.98 -9.42
CA ALA A 667 -33.71 -18.60 -8.95
C ALA A 667 -33.55 -20.02 -9.51
N VAL A 668 -34.63 -20.79 -9.54
CA VAL A 668 -34.63 -22.20 -9.97
C VAL A 668 -34.57 -22.35 -11.49
N GLU A 669 -35.42 -21.65 -12.23
CA GLU A 669 -35.53 -21.80 -13.69
C GLU A 669 -34.57 -20.89 -14.44
N ASP A 670 -34.47 -19.61 -14.03
CA ASP A 670 -33.71 -18.58 -14.75
C ASP A 670 -32.27 -18.42 -14.24
N GLN A 671 -31.87 -19.22 -13.24
CA GLN A 671 -30.59 -19.11 -12.52
C GLN A 671 -30.33 -17.71 -11.95
N ARG A 672 -31.40 -16.97 -11.62
CA ARG A 672 -31.31 -15.65 -11.00
C ARG A 672 -30.64 -15.76 -9.63
N PRO A 673 -29.55 -15.02 -9.36
CA PRO A 673 -28.80 -15.20 -8.13
C PRO A 673 -29.64 -14.78 -6.91
N LEU A 674 -29.72 -15.68 -5.93
CA LEU A 674 -30.20 -15.32 -4.60
C LEU A 674 -29.17 -14.44 -3.90
N LEU A 675 -29.65 -13.54 -3.06
CA LEU A 675 -28.76 -12.64 -2.32
C LEU A 675 -28.07 -13.38 -1.18
N TRP A 676 -26.75 -13.23 -1.09
CA TRP A 676 -25.93 -13.90 -0.08
C TRP A 676 -24.80 -13.01 0.43
N PHE A 677 -24.22 -13.42 1.55
CA PHE A 677 -23.15 -12.67 2.24
C PHE A 677 -21.85 -13.48 2.29
N LEU A 678 -20.73 -12.79 2.23
CA LEU A 678 -19.40 -13.39 2.41
C LEU A 678 -19.31 -14.17 3.72
N PRO A 679 -18.60 -15.31 3.78
CA PRO A 679 -18.21 -15.92 5.05
C PRO A 679 -17.50 -14.95 6.02
N PHE A 680 -17.55 -15.25 7.32
CA PHE A 680 -16.97 -14.42 8.38
C PHE A 680 -15.52 -14.01 8.16
N TRP A 681 -14.66 -14.96 7.84
CA TRP A 681 -13.24 -14.69 7.63
C TRP A 681 -13.00 -13.81 6.39
N SER A 682 -13.75 -14.02 5.30
CA SER A 682 -13.61 -13.22 4.07
C SER A 682 -14.12 -11.79 4.25
N ASP A 683 -15.17 -11.59 5.05
CA ASP A 683 -15.64 -10.26 5.43
C ASP A 683 -14.56 -9.49 6.21
N ILE A 684 -13.89 -10.13 7.19
CA ILE A 684 -12.76 -9.54 7.91
C ILE A 684 -11.62 -9.16 6.96
N LEU A 685 -11.24 -10.05 6.05
CA LEU A 685 -10.18 -9.79 5.08
C LEU A 685 -10.53 -8.62 4.15
N TRP A 686 -11.79 -8.50 3.75
CA TRP A 686 -12.29 -7.39 2.95
C TRP A 686 -12.14 -6.05 3.68
N LEU A 687 -12.55 -5.99 4.95
CA LEU A 687 -12.39 -4.79 5.79
C LEU A 687 -10.92 -4.44 6.01
N TRP A 688 -10.08 -5.44 6.27
CA TRP A 688 -8.66 -5.24 6.45
C TRP A 688 -7.98 -4.73 5.18
N PHE A 689 -8.37 -5.25 4.01
CA PHE A 689 -7.88 -4.76 2.71
C PHE A 689 -8.18 -3.26 2.53
N PHE A 690 -9.41 -2.81 2.80
CA PHE A 690 -9.75 -1.38 2.67
C PHE A 690 -9.08 -0.50 3.73
N SER A 691 -8.84 -1.04 4.92
CA SER A 691 -8.00 -0.40 5.92
C SER A 691 -6.56 -0.18 5.42
N LEU A 692 -5.95 -1.19 4.80
CA LEU A 692 -4.62 -1.07 4.17
C LEU A 692 -4.60 -0.05 3.04
N VAL A 693 -5.61 -0.08 2.15
CA VAL A 693 -5.75 0.89 1.04
C VAL A 693 -5.80 2.31 1.58
N GLY A 694 -6.62 2.58 2.60
CA GLY A 694 -6.70 3.90 3.24
C GLY A 694 -5.36 4.36 3.81
N GLY A 695 -4.63 3.48 4.49
CA GLY A 695 -3.31 3.81 5.01
C GLY A 695 -2.24 4.02 3.94
N ILE A 696 -2.26 3.25 2.85
CA ILE A 696 -1.36 3.43 1.69
C ILE A 696 -1.60 4.79 1.03
N ILE A 697 -2.87 5.18 0.82
CA ILE A 697 -3.25 6.48 0.28
C ILE A 697 -2.69 7.63 1.15
N SER A 698 -2.83 7.54 2.47
CA SER A 698 -2.29 8.53 3.41
C SER A 698 -0.76 8.61 3.45
N TYR A 699 -0.06 7.51 3.21
CA TYR A 699 1.39 7.55 3.04
C TYR A 699 1.80 8.17 1.70
N ARG A 700 1.08 7.85 0.63
CA ARG A 700 1.44 8.22 -0.75
C ARG A 700 1.20 9.68 -1.08
N PHE A 701 0.18 10.30 -0.49
CA PHE A 701 -0.17 11.70 -0.71
C PHE A 701 0.14 12.52 0.55
N GLN A 702 0.67 13.74 0.36
CA GLN A 702 1.06 14.64 1.46
C GLN A 702 0.13 15.85 1.58
N SER A 703 -0.45 16.32 0.48
CA SER A 703 -1.42 17.41 0.48
C SER A 703 -2.86 16.90 0.57
N PRO A 704 -3.79 17.68 1.18
CA PRO A 704 -5.15 17.24 1.45
C PRO A 704 -5.97 17.02 0.17
N PHE A 705 -5.72 17.79 -0.89
CA PHE A 705 -6.45 17.67 -2.14
C PHE A 705 -6.25 16.34 -2.87
N PRO A 706 -5.02 15.91 -3.24
CA PRO A 706 -4.82 14.61 -3.88
C PRO A 706 -5.10 13.43 -2.94
N LEU A 707 -4.97 13.62 -1.62
CA LEU A 707 -5.41 12.63 -0.65
C LEU A 707 -6.93 12.39 -0.74
N GLY A 708 -7.70 13.47 -0.71
CA GLY A 708 -9.17 13.42 -0.85
C GLY A 708 -9.60 12.84 -2.20
N LEU A 709 -8.93 13.22 -3.30
CA LEU A 709 -9.19 12.66 -4.63
C LEU A 709 -8.95 11.15 -4.66
N ALA A 710 -7.81 10.67 -4.17
CA ALA A 710 -7.47 9.25 -4.17
C ALA A 710 -8.40 8.42 -3.26
N ALA A 711 -8.78 8.96 -2.10
CA ALA A 711 -9.77 8.35 -1.23
C ALA A 711 -11.15 8.28 -1.92
N GLY A 712 -11.58 9.37 -2.58
CA GLY A 712 -12.82 9.42 -3.34
C GLY A 712 -12.87 8.40 -4.48
N VAL A 713 -11.80 8.30 -5.29
CA VAL A 713 -11.69 7.29 -6.35
C VAL A 713 -11.78 5.87 -5.78
N SER A 714 -11.15 5.62 -4.64
CA SER A 714 -11.19 4.30 -3.99
C SER A 714 -12.58 3.94 -3.47
N ILE A 715 -13.30 4.91 -2.91
CA ILE A 715 -14.70 4.74 -2.46
C ILE A 715 -15.62 4.47 -3.66
N ILE A 716 -15.49 5.23 -4.74
CA ILE A 716 -16.29 5.04 -5.96
C ILE A 716 -16.00 3.67 -6.58
N SER A 717 -14.73 3.28 -6.65
CA SER A 717 -14.32 1.97 -7.18
C SER A 717 -14.85 0.81 -6.33
N ASN A 718 -14.80 0.94 -5.00
CA ASN A 718 -15.39 -0.02 -4.07
C ASN A 718 -16.91 -0.13 -4.26
N GLY A 719 -17.62 1.01 -4.31
CA GLY A 719 -19.05 1.04 -4.55
C GLY A 719 -19.44 0.40 -5.88
N GLY A 720 -18.72 0.72 -6.96
CA GLY A 720 -18.91 0.11 -8.27
C GLY A 720 -18.67 -1.40 -8.27
N PHE A 721 -17.61 -1.87 -7.59
CA PHE A 721 -17.33 -3.29 -7.45
C PHE A 721 -18.42 -4.02 -6.65
N CYS A 722 -18.87 -3.45 -5.53
CA CYS A 722 -19.99 -3.98 -4.74
C CYS A 722 -21.26 -4.10 -5.58
N TRP A 723 -21.56 -3.10 -6.41
CA TRP A 723 -22.72 -3.11 -7.31
C TRP A 723 -22.60 -4.18 -8.40
N ILE A 724 -21.42 -4.35 -9.01
CA ILE A 724 -21.18 -5.41 -10.02
C ILE A 724 -21.32 -6.81 -9.40
N CYS A 725 -20.73 -7.05 -8.23
CA CYS A 725 -20.86 -8.33 -7.52
C CYS A 725 -22.31 -8.64 -7.12
N LEU A 726 -23.07 -7.62 -6.73
CA LEU A 726 -24.50 -7.75 -6.49
C LEU A 726 -25.24 -8.22 -7.75
N LEU A 727 -25.01 -7.56 -8.89
CA LEU A 727 -25.72 -7.89 -10.14
C LEU A 727 -25.35 -9.26 -10.72
N THR A 728 -24.07 -9.63 -10.64
CA THR A 728 -23.56 -10.83 -11.32
C THR A 728 -23.67 -12.09 -10.48
N THR A 729 -23.48 -12.00 -9.15
CA THR A 729 -23.46 -13.16 -8.27
C THR A 729 -24.46 -13.08 -7.12
N GLY A 730 -25.17 -11.96 -6.94
CA GLY A 730 -26.01 -11.73 -5.75
C GLY A 730 -25.22 -11.48 -4.46
N CYS A 731 -23.91 -11.22 -4.53
CA CYS A 731 -23.09 -11.06 -3.34
C CYS A 731 -23.23 -9.65 -2.75
N LEU A 732 -23.68 -9.57 -1.50
CA LEU A 732 -23.77 -8.33 -0.73
C LEU A 732 -22.46 -8.10 0.05
N LEU A 733 -21.58 -7.28 -0.52
CA LEU A 733 -20.32 -6.88 0.10
C LEU A 733 -20.50 -5.75 1.12
N PRO A 734 -19.71 -5.71 2.21
CA PRO A 734 -19.86 -4.74 3.31
C PRO A 734 -19.34 -3.34 2.91
N LEU A 735 -20.12 -2.62 2.10
CA LEU A 735 -19.71 -1.32 1.55
C LEU A 735 -19.51 -0.25 2.64
N VAL A 736 -20.45 -0.09 3.57
CA VAL A 736 -20.32 0.93 4.63
C VAL A 736 -19.12 0.66 5.55
N PRO A 737 -18.95 -0.54 6.12
CA PRO A 737 -17.80 -0.81 6.98
C PRO A 737 -16.47 -0.69 6.23
N SER A 738 -16.40 -1.08 4.95
CA SER A 738 -15.17 -0.91 4.15
C SER A 738 -14.83 0.57 3.89
N ILE A 739 -15.83 1.43 3.62
CA ILE A 739 -15.61 2.88 3.54
C ILE A 739 -15.14 3.44 4.90
N VAL A 740 -15.79 3.05 6.00
CA VAL A 740 -15.42 3.51 7.35
C VAL A 740 -13.98 3.11 7.68
N THR A 741 -13.57 1.85 7.45
CA THR A 741 -12.20 1.39 7.70
C THR A 741 -11.16 2.15 6.85
N LEU A 742 -11.45 2.40 5.57
CA LEU A 742 -10.58 3.17 4.67
C LEU A 742 -10.38 4.60 5.19
N VAL A 743 -11.48 5.30 5.48
CA VAL A 743 -11.44 6.72 5.90
C VAL A 743 -10.81 6.87 7.27
N THR A 744 -11.15 6.00 8.24
CA THR A 744 -10.61 6.06 9.60
C THR A 744 -9.12 5.75 9.64
N THR A 745 -8.67 4.68 8.96
CA THR A 745 -7.24 4.33 8.89
C THR A 745 -6.45 5.42 8.19
N GLY A 746 -6.97 5.92 7.07
CA GLY A 746 -6.36 7.02 6.31
C GLY A 746 -6.27 8.30 7.15
N GLY A 747 -7.35 8.67 7.84
CA GLY A 747 -7.42 9.87 8.68
C GLY A 747 -6.45 9.83 9.86
N ILE A 748 -6.42 8.71 10.61
CA ILE A 748 -5.49 8.52 11.74
C ILE A 748 -4.04 8.68 11.27
N LEU A 749 -3.65 8.02 10.17
CA LEU A 749 -2.29 8.07 9.66
C LEU A 749 -1.92 9.44 9.07
N ALA A 750 -2.88 10.15 8.48
CA ALA A 750 -2.68 11.52 8.00
C ALA A 750 -2.44 12.51 9.17
N VAL A 751 -3.21 12.39 10.26
CA VAL A 751 -3.04 13.22 11.47
C VAL A 751 -1.70 12.93 12.15
N CYS A 752 -1.35 11.66 12.37
CA CYS A 752 -0.05 11.29 12.96
C CYS A 752 1.14 11.80 12.14
N LYS A 753 0.97 11.94 10.83
CA LYS A 753 1.98 12.49 9.93
C LYS A 753 2.07 14.02 10.04
N SER A 754 0.95 14.74 10.19
CA SER A 754 0.97 16.20 10.34
C SER A 754 1.48 16.64 11.72
N THR A 755 1.16 15.92 12.80
CA THR A 755 1.65 16.24 14.16
C THR A 755 3.18 16.12 14.25
N ASN A 756 3.77 15.12 13.59
CA ASN A 756 5.23 15.03 13.44
C ASN A 756 5.83 16.18 12.62
N HIS A 757 5.03 16.85 11.77
CA HIS A 757 5.49 18.00 11.00
C HIS A 757 5.43 19.30 11.81
N TYR A 758 4.43 19.47 12.67
CA TYR A 758 4.27 20.65 13.53
C TYR A 758 5.18 20.65 14.76
N LEU A 759 5.46 19.50 15.36
CA LEU A 759 6.43 19.40 16.47
C LEU A 759 7.88 19.67 16.02
N GLY A 760 8.17 19.59 14.72
CA GLY A 760 9.47 19.99 14.15
C GLY A 760 9.66 21.49 13.91
N PHE A 761 8.65 22.33 14.20
CA PHE A 761 8.72 23.79 14.11
C PHE A 761 8.77 24.49 15.47
N ALA A 762 8.72 23.74 16.58
CA ALA A 762 8.79 24.25 17.95
C ALA A 762 10.13 23.98 18.65
N GLU A 763 11.16 23.54 17.91
CA GLU A 763 12.54 23.33 18.42
C GLU A 763 13.58 24.09 17.60
#